data_AF-A0AAD4P806-F1
#
_entry.id   AF-A0AAD4P806-F1
#
_cell.length_a   1.000
_cell.length_b   1.000
_cell.length_c   1.000
_cell.angle_alpha   90.00
_cell.angle_beta   90.00
_cell.angle_gamma   90.00
#
_symmetry.space_group_name_H-M   'P 1'
#
loop_
_entity.id
_entity.type
_entity.pdbx_description
1 polymer ?
#
loop_
_entity_poly.entity_id
_entity_poly.type
_entity_poly.pdbx_seq_one_letter_code
_entity_poly.pdbx_strand_id
1 'polypeptide(L)'
;MVQEWQGAYMDYNNLKKVLKTIIKFREQCAPSRSGLLKRKLTMHRAFSGLTVRSPKKKEEEATTASVSLVEQGSSHNHYQALLLKLSEKGEDHDLAFFKKLDLEFEKVRSFYEGKVQAVFEHAEELSKQMDALIALRIKLVDKPSAAAADAEVVHVHVAPTLAPAITADAGNQGGLQLDVIQEVEVSGEGEEEVRDVKEKNDAESFRPSPLQVLDHVKINVHPDTPVSTIKNVVMSSKTEPSFNKVELRKAEKKLRKAFIEFYQQLRLLKSYSYLNMLAFSKIMKKYDKITSRNASKTYLQIIELSSLGSSDEVINKLVKKLEAAFIKHFADGDRREGMKFLRPGEKKERHRTTFSLGLFAGCSIALIAAIVVSIYARNLLEHEAGQQYMRNIFPLYSLFGYIVLHMVMYGADVYFWRRLRMNYPFIFEFRPGTSLGFREVFLLSSGLSVLTLAAILAHLDMEMDPETEKFQLMTELLPVGLVTVVLLITFCPFNILYRSSRFLFIRATWRCICAPLYKVTFIDFFLADQLTSQIQALRSLQFYACYYIWGDFRRRSNDTCGLNHSTYRFVHIVVAIIPFWLRFLQCLRRVFEERSTMQGLNALKYFSTLVALVMRTLYDIARQNRDPAVSFWRIMATATSGITTIYSTYWDIVVDWGLLRKNSKNRWLRDKLLISNKAVYAVAIVVNILLRLVWMQLVLDFNLPFLHRNAMIAVVACLEILRRGIWNFFRLENEHFNNVENYRAFKTIPMPFYYEEDKSL
;
A
#
# COMPACT_ATOMS: atom_id res chain seq x y z
N MET A 1 -5.85 -2.22 -17.17
CA MET A 1 -4.43 -2.54 -17.35
C MET A 1 -3.78 -2.48 -15.99
N VAL A 2 -3.11 -3.55 -15.59
CA VAL A 2 -2.33 -3.61 -14.35
C VAL A 2 -1.06 -2.77 -14.54
N GLN A 3 -0.77 -1.83 -13.65
CA GLN A 3 0.34 -0.87 -13.85
C GLN A 3 1.69 -1.59 -13.77
N GLU A 4 1.79 -2.53 -12.84
CA GLU A 4 2.97 -3.35 -12.61
C GLU A 4 3.32 -4.25 -13.81
N TRP A 5 2.37 -4.49 -14.72
CA TRP A 5 2.56 -5.30 -15.92
C TRP A 5 2.56 -4.49 -17.22
N GLN A 6 2.65 -3.16 -17.14
CA GLN A 6 2.53 -2.29 -18.31
C GLN A 6 3.47 -2.69 -19.46
N GLY A 7 4.72 -3.09 -19.14
CA GLY A 7 5.71 -3.53 -20.14
C GLY A 7 5.38 -4.86 -20.82
N ALA A 8 4.57 -5.70 -20.17
CA ALA A 8 4.15 -7.00 -20.71
C ALA A 8 2.92 -6.88 -21.63
N TYR A 9 2.14 -5.81 -21.58
CA TYR A 9 1.04 -5.61 -22.53
C TYR A 9 1.57 -5.32 -23.93
N MET A 10 0.76 -5.65 -24.94
CA MET A 10 1.03 -5.29 -26.34
C MET A 10 1.15 -3.78 -26.52
N ASP A 11 2.19 -3.34 -27.24
CA ASP A 11 2.36 -1.93 -27.61
C ASP A 11 1.46 -1.56 -28.80
N TYR A 12 0.17 -1.42 -28.51
CA TYR A 12 -0.85 -1.03 -29.47
C TYR A 12 -0.53 0.30 -30.17
N ASN A 13 0.12 1.24 -29.46
CA ASN A 13 0.44 2.55 -30.02
C ASN A 13 1.57 2.48 -31.05
N ASN A 14 2.57 1.64 -30.81
CA ASN A 14 3.63 1.39 -31.78
C ASN A 14 3.09 0.71 -33.03
N LEU A 15 2.29 -0.35 -32.89
CA LEU A 15 1.63 -1.00 -34.03
C LEU A 15 0.74 -0.02 -34.81
N LYS A 16 0.05 0.89 -34.12
CA LYS A 16 -0.73 1.97 -34.77
C LYS A 16 0.16 2.96 -35.54
N LYS A 17 1.41 3.21 -35.11
CA LYS A 17 2.37 4.03 -35.86
C LYS A 17 2.83 3.32 -37.13
N VAL A 18 3.10 2.01 -37.07
CA VAL A 18 3.43 1.20 -38.24
C VAL A 18 2.25 1.15 -39.23
N LEU A 19 1.02 1.04 -38.76
CA LEU A 19 -0.15 1.13 -39.64
C LEU A 19 -0.27 2.51 -40.33
N LYS A 20 0.15 3.60 -39.67
CA LYS A 20 0.16 4.93 -40.31
C LYS A 20 1.18 5.03 -41.44
N THR A 21 2.30 4.32 -41.37
CA THR A 21 3.27 4.32 -42.49
C THR A 21 2.71 3.57 -43.70
N ILE A 22 1.97 2.47 -43.46
CA ILE A 22 1.22 1.77 -44.52
C ILE A 22 0.17 2.69 -45.18
N ILE A 23 -0.58 3.47 -44.38
CA ILE A 23 -1.54 4.45 -44.91
C ILE A 23 -0.85 5.48 -45.82
N LYS A 24 0.24 6.09 -45.34
CA LYS A 24 0.98 7.12 -46.11
C LYS A 24 1.54 6.57 -47.41
N PHE A 25 2.09 5.36 -47.40
CA PHE A 25 2.58 4.70 -48.61
C PHE A 25 1.45 4.48 -49.62
N ARG A 26 0.29 4.00 -49.17
CA ARG A 26 -0.88 3.82 -50.04
C ARG A 26 -1.44 5.13 -50.59
N GLU A 27 -1.43 6.20 -49.81
CA GLU A 27 -1.79 7.55 -50.29
C GLU A 27 -0.81 8.05 -51.36
N GLN A 28 0.48 7.71 -51.27
CA GLN A 28 1.50 8.04 -52.26
C GLN A 28 1.41 7.18 -53.54
N CYS A 29 0.97 5.92 -53.42
CA CYS A 29 0.77 5.02 -54.56
C CYS A 29 -0.62 5.14 -55.21
N ALA A 30 -1.53 5.95 -54.66
CA ALA A 30 -2.83 6.18 -55.26
C ALA A 30 -2.67 7.03 -56.55
N PRO A 31 -3.20 6.60 -57.70
CA PRO A 31 -3.14 7.40 -58.92
C PRO A 31 -3.83 8.74 -58.69
N SER A 32 -3.25 9.82 -59.22
CA SER A 32 -3.78 11.17 -59.13
C SER A 32 -5.17 11.24 -59.79
N ARG A 33 -6.22 11.01 -59.01
CA ARG A 33 -7.57 11.43 -59.40
C ARG A 33 -7.70 12.91 -59.06
N SER A 34 -7.49 13.73 -60.07
CA SER A 34 -7.97 15.10 -60.11
C SER A 34 -9.48 15.12 -59.87
N GLY A 35 -9.92 16.02 -58.99
CA GLY A 35 -11.27 16.59 -59.00
C GLY A 35 -12.37 15.88 -58.19
N LEU A 36 -12.90 16.64 -57.21
CA LEU A 36 -14.27 16.60 -56.67
C LEU A 36 -14.72 15.36 -55.85
N LEU A 37 -14.81 15.50 -54.51
CA LEU A 37 -16.06 15.85 -53.80
C LEU A 37 -15.96 15.65 -52.26
N LYS A 38 -16.15 16.78 -51.56
CA LYS A 38 -16.69 16.98 -50.20
C LYS A 38 -16.60 15.85 -49.17
N ARG A 39 -15.69 16.07 -48.23
CA ARG A 39 -15.72 15.68 -46.80
C ARG A 39 -17.15 15.66 -46.23
N LYS A 40 -17.66 14.48 -45.89
CA LYS A 40 -18.78 14.33 -44.94
C LYS A 40 -18.29 13.55 -43.72
N LEU A 41 -17.99 14.28 -42.65
CA LEU A 41 -17.83 13.73 -41.30
C LEU A 41 -19.18 13.18 -40.87
N THR A 42 -19.35 11.86 -40.80
CA THR A 42 -20.44 11.25 -40.04
C THR A 42 -19.94 10.89 -38.65
N MET A 43 -20.61 11.50 -37.68
CA MET A 43 -20.41 11.35 -36.26
C MET A 43 -20.61 9.92 -35.78
N HIS A 44 -19.95 9.61 -34.67
CA HIS A 44 -19.97 8.33 -33.99
C HIS A 44 -21.41 7.95 -33.60
N ARG A 45 -21.82 6.71 -33.91
CA ARG A 45 -22.92 6.04 -33.21
C ARG A 45 -22.36 4.86 -32.43
N ALA A 46 -22.41 4.98 -31.10
CA ALA A 46 -22.10 3.92 -30.17
C ALA A 46 -23.25 2.91 -30.13
N PHE A 47 -22.92 1.64 -29.93
CA PHE A 47 -23.84 0.52 -29.67
C PHE A 47 -24.84 0.17 -30.80
N SER A 48 -24.47 -0.80 -31.62
CA SER A 48 -25.42 -1.73 -32.26
C SER A 48 -24.67 -3.00 -32.64
N GLY A 49 -24.85 -4.05 -31.85
CA GLY A 49 -24.16 -5.33 -31.99
C GLY A 49 -24.53 -6.30 -30.87
N LEU A 50 -25.81 -6.31 -30.49
CA LEU A 50 -26.43 -7.22 -29.52
C LEU A 50 -27.78 -7.65 -30.11
N THR A 51 -27.74 -8.34 -31.25
CA THR A 51 -28.85 -9.17 -31.75
C THR A 51 -28.32 -10.05 -32.87
N VAL A 52 -28.26 -11.35 -32.60
CA VAL A 52 -28.10 -12.40 -33.62
C VAL A 52 -29.40 -12.46 -34.41
N ARG A 53 -29.35 -12.20 -35.71
CA ARG A 53 -30.40 -12.60 -36.65
C ARG A 53 -29.73 -13.12 -37.92
N SER A 54 -29.98 -14.40 -38.18
CA SER A 54 -29.63 -15.09 -39.43
C SER A 54 -30.36 -14.44 -40.62
N PRO A 55 -29.72 -14.40 -41.79
CA PRO A 55 -30.42 -14.95 -42.95
C PRO A 55 -29.51 -15.80 -43.86
N LYS A 56 -30.05 -17.00 -44.15
CA LYS A 56 -30.13 -17.75 -45.41
C LYS A 56 -28.95 -17.73 -46.41
N LYS A 57 -28.54 -18.97 -46.71
CA LYS A 57 -27.71 -19.48 -47.80
C LYS A 57 -27.86 -18.71 -49.13
N LYS A 58 -26.72 -18.37 -49.73
CA LYS A 58 -26.47 -18.53 -51.16
C LYS A 58 -25.16 -19.30 -51.32
N GLU A 59 -25.27 -20.44 -52.01
CA GLU A 59 -24.14 -21.22 -52.51
C GLU A 59 -23.39 -20.39 -53.55
N GLU A 60 -22.07 -20.32 -53.40
CA GLU A 60 -21.14 -20.11 -54.51
C GLU A 60 -19.89 -20.93 -54.16
N GLU A 61 -19.61 -21.87 -55.06
CA GLU A 61 -18.58 -22.90 -54.96
C GLU A 61 -17.18 -22.27 -54.87
N ALA A 62 -16.40 -22.70 -53.88
CA ALA A 62 -14.96 -22.50 -53.87
C ALA A 62 -14.30 -23.75 -53.24
N THR A 63 -13.92 -24.66 -54.13
CA THR A 63 -12.82 -25.64 -54.04
C THR A 63 -12.24 -25.90 -52.64
N THR A 64 -12.66 -27.04 -52.08
CA THR A 64 -11.99 -27.78 -51.01
C THR A 64 -10.57 -28.16 -51.41
N ALA A 65 -9.59 -27.67 -50.65
CA ALA A 65 -8.28 -28.31 -50.50
C ALA A 65 -8.05 -28.54 -49.00
N SER A 66 -8.24 -29.79 -48.58
CA SER A 66 -7.89 -30.30 -47.26
C SER A 66 -6.38 -30.28 -47.07
N VAL A 67 -5.89 -29.56 -46.06
CA VAL A 67 -4.51 -29.74 -45.56
C VAL A 67 -4.59 -30.22 -44.13
N SER A 68 -4.15 -31.45 -43.95
CA SER A 68 -3.98 -32.16 -42.69
C SER A 68 -3.14 -31.37 -41.69
N LEU A 69 -3.70 -31.16 -40.49
CA LEU A 69 -3.02 -30.67 -39.31
C LEU A 69 -2.08 -31.76 -38.78
N VAL A 70 -0.78 -31.49 -38.79
CA VAL A 70 0.21 -32.26 -38.05
C VAL A 70 0.87 -31.33 -37.04
N GLU A 71 0.68 -31.67 -35.77
CA GLU A 71 1.40 -31.11 -34.62
C GLU A 71 2.87 -31.48 -34.72
N GLN A 72 3.72 -30.50 -35.02
CA GLN A 72 5.08 -30.31 -34.50
C GLN A 72 5.83 -29.35 -35.42
N GLY A 73 6.02 -28.12 -34.96
CA GLY A 73 6.84 -27.15 -35.69
C GLY A 73 6.58 -25.74 -35.22
N SER A 74 7.65 -25.04 -34.89
CA SER A 74 7.67 -23.66 -34.40
C SER A 74 6.70 -22.73 -35.15
N SER A 75 6.13 -21.78 -34.39
CA SER A 75 5.30 -20.64 -34.85
C SER A 75 5.74 -20.05 -36.21
N HIS A 76 7.03 -20.12 -36.52
CA HIS A 76 7.65 -19.67 -37.76
C HIS A 76 7.06 -20.23 -39.07
N ASN A 77 6.58 -21.48 -39.09
CA ASN A 77 6.14 -22.14 -40.34
C ASN A 77 4.71 -21.78 -40.78
N HIS A 78 3.85 -21.32 -39.86
CA HIS A 78 2.44 -21.03 -40.17
C HIS A 78 2.25 -19.68 -40.90
N TYR A 79 3.16 -18.72 -40.70
CA TYR A 79 3.07 -17.38 -41.29
C TYR A 79 3.61 -17.28 -42.71
N GLN A 80 4.54 -18.16 -43.08
CA GLN A 80 5.08 -18.18 -44.43
C GLN A 80 3.98 -18.51 -45.45
N ALA A 81 3.02 -19.37 -45.09
CA ALA A 81 1.82 -19.65 -45.89
C ALA A 81 0.84 -18.46 -45.98
N LEU A 82 0.69 -17.65 -44.91
CA LEU A 82 -0.15 -16.46 -44.92
C LEU A 82 0.46 -15.32 -45.76
N LEU A 83 1.79 -15.15 -45.68
CA LEU A 83 2.58 -14.21 -46.47
C LEU A 83 2.64 -14.62 -47.96
N LEU A 84 2.77 -15.92 -48.27
CA LEU A 84 2.73 -16.44 -49.64
C LEU A 84 1.40 -16.14 -50.34
N LYS A 85 0.30 -16.01 -49.59
CA LYS A 85 -1.03 -15.64 -50.13
C LYS A 85 -1.23 -14.14 -50.39
N LEU A 86 -0.28 -13.29 -50.01
CA LEU A 86 -0.40 -11.82 -50.03
C LEU A 86 0.42 -11.13 -51.13
N SER A 87 0.94 -11.91 -52.09
CA SER A 87 1.78 -11.44 -53.19
C SER A 87 1.04 -10.50 -54.13
N GLU A 88 1.24 -9.19 -53.92
CA GLU A 88 1.49 -8.15 -54.92
C GLU A 88 1.60 -6.75 -54.25
N LYS A 89 2.48 -5.90 -54.81
CA LYS A 89 2.84 -4.49 -54.50
C LYS A 89 2.47 -3.97 -53.09
N GLY A 90 3.47 -3.91 -52.21
CA GLY A 90 3.38 -3.38 -50.84
C GLY A 90 4.02 -4.26 -49.75
N GLU A 91 4.75 -5.30 -50.15
CA GLU A 91 5.27 -6.38 -49.29
C GLU A 91 6.09 -5.91 -48.08
N ASP A 92 7.00 -4.95 -48.25
CA ASP A 92 7.93 -4.58 -47.18
C ASP A 92 7.24 -3.97 -45.95
N HIS A 93 6.19 -3.18 -46.17
CA HIS A 93 5.47 -2.51 -45.08
C HIS A 93 4.48 -3.44 -44.38
N ASP A 94 3.82 -4.33 -45.12
CA ASP A 94 2.95 -5.36 -44.55
C ASP A 94 3.76 -6.39 -43.77
N LEU A 95 4.91 -6.83 -44.31
CA LEU A 95 5.84 -7.72 -43.63
C LEU A 95 6.39 -7.10 -42.35
N ALA A 96 6.74 -5.81 -42.36
CA ALA A 96 7.18 -5.10 -41.17
C ALA A 96 6.09 -5.03 -40.09
N PHE A 97 4.83 -4.85 -40.47
CA PHE A 97 3.70 -4.86 -39.54
C PHE A 97 3.52 -6.24 -38.89
N PHE A 98 3.47 -7.31 -39.68
CA PHE A 98 3.28 -8.66 -39.15
C PHE A 98 4.46 -9.13 -38.31
N LYS A 99 5.71 -8.89 -38.74
CA LYS A 99 6.90 -9.16 -37.91
C LYS A 99 6.81 -8.48 -36.55
N LYS A 100 6.36 -7.21 -36.53
CA LYS A 100 6.22 -6.48 -35.27
C LYS A 100 5.05 -6.99 -34.43
N LEU A 101 3.94 -7.35 -35.07
CA LEU A 101 2.77 -7.93 -34.42
C LEU A 101 3.11 -9.26 -33.73
N ASP A 102 3.88 -10.11 -34.40
CA ASP A 102 4.30 -11.42 -33.88
C ASP A 102 5.27 -11.26 -32.70
N LEU A 103 6.21 -10.31 -32.76
CA LEU A 103 7.05 -9.98 -31.61
C LEU A 103 6.23 -9.54 -30.39
N GLU A 104 5.18 -8.74 -30.61
CA GLU A 104 4.28 -8.33 -29.54
C GLU A 104 3.41 -9.48 -29.03
N PHE A 105 2.98 -10.38 -29.92
CA PHE A 105 2.24 -11.60 -29.57
C PHE A 105 3.09 -12.55 -28.74
N GLU A 106 4.31 -12.83 -29.17
CA GLU A 106 5.25 -13.69 -28.46
C GLU A 106 5.58 -13.15 -27.07
N LYS A 107 5.81 -11.85 -26.96
CA LYS A 107 6.02 -11.17 -25.68
C LYS A 107 4.84 -11.36 -24.73
N VAL A 108 3.61 -11.18 -25.22
CA VAL A 108 2.39 -11.34 -24.42
C VAL A 108 2.19 -12.80 -24.03
N ARG A 109 2.39 -13.73 -24.97
CA ARG A 109 2.24 -15.17 -24.79
C ARG A 109 3.22 -15.72 -23.76
N SER A 110 4.51 -15.44 -23.92
CA SER A 110 5.57 -15.89 -22.99
C SER A 110 5.35 -15.37 -21.56
N PHE A 111 4.99 -14.10 -21.40
CA PHE A 111 4.65 -13.55 -20.08
C PHE A 111 3.42 -14.23 -19.47
N TYR A 112 2.39 -14.47 -20.28
CA TYR A 112 1.16 -15.11 -19.83
C TYR A 112 1.41 -16.56 -19.41
N GLU A 113 2.10 -17.36 -20.22
CA GLU A 113 2.48 -18.75 -19.93
C GLU A 113 3.26 -18.85 -18.62
N GLY A 114 4.29 -18.01 -18.44
CA GLY A 114 5.06 -17.99 -17.19
C GLY A 114 4.22 -17.64 -15.96
N LYS A 115 3.21 -16.76 -16.10
CA LYS A 115 2.28 -16.44 -15.00
C LYS A 115 1.23 -17.53 -14.76
N VAL A 116 0.77 -18.21 -15.81
CA VAL A 116 -0.15 -19.35 -15.70
C VAL A 116 0.54 -20.51 -14.98
N GLN A 117 1.78 -20.82 -15.32
CA GLN A 117 2.58 -21.85 -14.65
C GLN A 117 2.74 -21.55 -13.15
N ALA A 118 3.18 -20.33 -12.80
CA ALA A 118 3.32 -19.91 -11.41
C ALA A 118 1.98 -19.92 -10.63
N VAL A 119 0.86 -19.74 -11.33
CA VAL A 119 -0.49 -19.83 -10.74
C VAL A 119 -0.87 -21.28 -10.47
N PHE A 120 -0.52 -22.23 -11.34
CA PHE A 120 -0.77 -23.65 -11.11
C PHE A 120 0.06 -24.19 -9.96
N GLU A 121 1.35 -23.84 -9.89
CA GLU A 121 2.22 -24.19 -8.75
C GLU A 121 1.65 -23.63 -7.44
N HIS A 122 1.19 -22.38 -7.44
CA HIS A 122 0.56 -21.78 -6.27
C HIS A 122 -0.80 -22.43 -5.94
N ALA A 123 -1.57 -22.88 -6.92
CA ALA A 123 -2.82 -23.60 -6.69
C ALA A 123 -2.58 -24.96 -6.03
N GLU A 124 -1.55 -25.69 -6.49
CA GLU A 124 -1.16 -26.98 -5.92
C GLU A 124 -0.71 -26.81 -4.48
N GLU A 125 0.17 -25.84 -4.23
CA GLU A 125 0.61 -25.51 -2.87
C GLU A 125 -0.58 -25.13 -1.98
N LEU A 126 -1.49 -24.29 -2.46
CA LEU A 126 -2.67 -23.89 -1.69
C LEU A 126 -3.61 -25.07 -1.42
N SER A 127 -3.67 -26.06 -2.32
CA SER A 127 -4.39 -27.31 -2.11
C SER A 127 -3.76 -28.12 -0.99
N LYS A 128 -2.44 -28.35 -1.03
CA LYS A 128 -1.69 -29.05 0.03
C LYS A 128 -1.93 -28.41 1.40
N GLN A 129 -1.85 -27.08 1.47
CA GLN A 129 -2.11 -26.31 2.69
C GLN A 129 -3.57 -26.43 3.19
N MET A 130 -4.53 -26.55 2.28
CA MET A 130 -5.94 -26.78 2.63
C MET A 130 -6.17 -28.20 3.15
N ASP A 131 -5.54 -29.19 2.54
CA ASP A 131 -5.62 -30.59 2.98
C ASP A 131 -5.05 -30.74 4.40
N ALA A 132 -3.91 -30.09 4.67
CA ALA A 132 -3.33 -30.01 6.01
C ALA A 132 -4.27 -29.32 7.02
N LEU A 133 -4.97 -28.25 6.60
CA LEU A 133 -5.96 -27.58 7.47
C LEU A 133 -7.16 -28.48 7.77
N ILE A 134 -7.67 -29.21 6.77
CA ILE A 134 -8.79 -30.14 6.92
C ILE A 134 -8.39 -31.28 7.84
N ALA A 135 -7.22 -31.88 7.64
CA ALA A 135 -6.67 -32.90 8.52
C ALA A 135 -6.57 -32.41 9.96
N LEU A 136 -6.09 -31.17 10.17
CA LEU A 136 -5.97 -30.58 11.49
C LEU A 136 -7.33 -30.28 12.13
N ARG A 137 -8.35 -29.90 11.34
CA ARG A 137 -9.73 -29.77 11.80
C ARG A 137 -10.27 -31.14 12.27
N ILE A 138 -10.09 -32.19 11.48
CA ILE A 138 -10.52 -33.56 11.80
C ILE A 138 -9.85 -34.04 13.10
N LYS A 139 -8.52 -33.97 13.21
CA LYS A 139 -7.77 -34.39 14.41
C LYS A 139 -8.18 -33.64 15.70
N LEU A 140 -8.69 -32.42 15.59
CA LEU A 140 -9.15 -31.63 16.74
C LEU A 140 -10.63 -31.84 17.07
N VAL A 141 -11.43 -32.31 16.13
CA VAL A 141 -12.83 -32.74 16.34
C VAL A 141 -12.86 -34.16 16.91
N ASP A 142 -11.95 -35.04 16.45
CA ASP A 142 -11.88 -36.45 16.84
C ASP A 142 -11.09 -36.71 18.13
N LYS A 143 -10.56 -35.67 18.81
CA LYS A 143 -10.07 -35.86 20.18
C LYS A 143 -11.30 -36.02 21.08
N PRO A 144 -11.57 -37.23 21.64
CA PRO A 144 -12.54 -37.34 22.71
C PRO A 144 -12.01 -36.49 23.87
N SER A 145 -12.93 -35.92 24.65
CA SER A 145 -12.61 -35.27 25.92
C SER A 145 -11.90 -36.27 26.85
N ALA A 146 -10.58 -36.41 26.72
CA ALA A 146 -9.70 -37.06 27.69
C ALA A 146 -9.46 -36.11 28.88
N ALA A 147 -10.56 -35.63 29.46
CA ALA A 147 -10.60 -34.85 30.69
C ALA A 147 -11.58 -35.50 31.69
N ALA A 148 -11.69 -36.82 31.64
CA ALA A 148 -12.51 -37.63 32.53
C ALA A 148 -11.78 -38.93 32.91
N ALA A 149 -10.51 -38.82 33.31
CA ALA A 149 -9.77 -39.85 34.04
C ALA A 149 -8.49 -39.20 34.57
N ASP A 150 -8.64 -38.47 35.66
CA ASP A 150 -7.61 -38.20 36.68
C ASP A 150 -8.25 -37.28 37.72
N ALA A 151 -9.12 -37.89 38.52
CA ALA A 151 -9.61 -37.29 39.76
C ALA A 151 -9.03 -38.09 40.92
N GLU A 152 -7.80 -37.79 41.31
CA GLU A 152 -7.31 -38.00 42.67
C GLU A 152 -6.97 -36.65 43.30
N VAL A 153 -7.91 -36.23 44.17
CA VAL A 153 -7.73 -35.64 45.50
C VAL A 153 -6.51 -34.73 45.71
N VAL A 154 -6.74 -33.43 45.96
CA VAL A 154 -6.44 -32.75 47.24
C VAL A 154 -7.26 -31.45 47.34
N HIS A 155 -7.94 -31.32 48.48
CA HIS A 155 -8.76 -30.22 48.97
C HIS A 155 -8.13 -28.82 48.91
N VAL A 156 -8.92 -27.79 48.58
CA VAL A 156 -9.01 -26.54 49.37
C VAL A 156 -10.45 -26.02 49.37
N HIS A 157 -10.94 -25.67 50.56
CA HIS A 157 -12.26 -25.17 50.90
C HIS A 157 -12.76 -23.98 50.05
N VAL A 158 -14.07 -23.99 49.79
CA VAL A 158 -14.89 -22.83 49.41
C VAL A 158 -15.98 -22.67 50.47
N ALA A 159 -16.24 -21.43 50.90
CA ALA A 159 -17.57 -20.87 51.18
C ALA A 159 -17.46 -19.43 51.77
N PRO A 160 -18.52 -18.58 51.70
CA PRO A 160 -19.56 -18.50 50.65
C PRO A 160 -20.07 -17.06 50.32
N THR A 161 -20.91 -16.98 49.27
CA THR A 161 -22.10 -16.07 49.10
C THR A 161 -21.91 -14.55 48.88
N LEU A 162 -22.67 -13.80 48.06
CA LEU A 162 -24.04 -13.86 47.52
C LEU A 162 -24.17 -13.01 46.22
N ALA A 163 -24.96 -13.46 45.24
CA ALA A 163 -26.00 -12.65 44.55
C ALA A 163 -26.92 -13.54 43.67
N PRO A 164 -28.22 -13.20 43.49
CA PRO A 164 -29.27 -14.15 43.09
C PRO A 164 -29.68 -14.10 41.60
N ALA A 165 -30.54 -15.07 41.28
CA ALA A 165 -31.03 -15.51 39.98
C ALA A 165 -32.21 -14.69 39.37
N ILE A 166 -32.54 -15.03 38.09
CA ILE A 166 -33.87 -15.19 37.41
C ILE A 166 -33.59 -15.12 35.88
N THR A 167 -33.46 -16.23 35.11
CA THR A 167 -34.46 -17.03 34.32
C THR A 167 -35.27 -16.20 33.29
N ALA A 168 -35.53 -16.54 32.01
CA ALA A 168 -35.51 -17.73 31.13
C ALA A 168 -35.23 -17.22 29.67
N ASP A 169 -34.97 -17.97 28.59
CA ASP A 169 -35.67 -19.14 28.03
C ASP A 169 -34.84 -19.79 26.89
N ALA A 170 -35.19 -21.02 26.53
CA ALA A 170 -34.40 -22.04 25.82
C ALA A 170 -34.75 -22.25 24.32
N GLY A 171 -33.89 -23.04 23.64
CA GLY A 171 -34.15 -23.72 22.35
C GLY A 171 -33.39 -23.12 21.16
N ASN A 172 -32.62 -23.82 20.34
CA ASN A 172 -32.48 -25.25 20.10
C ASN A 172 -31.12 -25.48 19.37
N GLN A 173 -30.30 -26.43 19.84
CA GLN A 173 -29.08 -26.87 19.16
C GLN A 173 -29.42 -28.07 18.27
N GLY A 174 -29.32 -27.91 16.95
CA GLY A 174 -29.35 -29.01 15.99
C GLY A 174 -27.93 -29.44 15.65
N GLY A 175 -27.57 -30.68 16.02
CA GLY A 175 -26.31 -31.31 15.65
C GLY A 175 -26.24 -31.62 14.15
N LEU A 176 -25.04 -31.46 13.58
CA LEU A 176 -24.72 -31.90 12.22
C LEU A 176 -24.19 -33.33 12.29
N GLN A 177 -25.07 -34.28 11.99
CA GLN A 177 -24.72 -35.67 11.65
C GLN A 177 -24.25 -35.66 10.18
N LEU A 178 -23.01 -36.09 9.95
CA LEU A 178 -22.43 -36.19 8.61
C LEU A 178 -22.75 -37.57 8.03
N ASP A 179 -23.79 -37.65 7.19
CA ASP A 179 -24.03 -38.83 6.36
C ASP A 179 -23.00 -38.90 5.23
N VAL A 180 -22.39 -40.08 5.11
CA VAL A 180 -21.55 -40.50 4.00
C VAL A 180 -22.46 -40.75 2.79
N ILE A 181 -22.26 -40.04 1.68
CA ILE A 181 -22.91 -40.36 0.41
C ILE A 181 -21.86 -40.52 -0.69
N GLN A 182 -21.98 -41.69 -1.31
CA GLN A 182 -21.27 -42.30 -2.42
C GLN A 182 -21.43 -41.48 -3.71
N GLU A 183 -20.34 -41.34 -4.47
CA GLU A 183 -20.35 -40.71 -5.80
C GLU A 183 -21.24 -41.53 -6.76
N VAL A 184 -22.26 -40.88 -7.32
CA VAL A 184 -23.05 -41.42 -8.43
C VAL A 184 -22.59 -40.73 -9.70
N GLU A 185 -21.84 -41.48 -10.52
CA GLU A 185 -21.63 -41.18 -11.94
C GLU A 185 -22.94 -41.35 -12.71
N VAL A 186 -23.22 -40.41 -13.61
CA VAL A 186 -24.35 -40.47 -14.53
C VAL A 186 -23.83 -40.91 -15.89
N SER A 187 -24.17 -42.13 -16.31
CA SER A 187 -24.17 -42.54 -17.72
C SER A 187 -25.29 -43.55 -17.96
N GLY A 188 -26.06 -43.29 -19.02
CA GLY A 188 -27.30 -43.99 -19.36
C GLY A 188 -27.13 -45.42 -19.87
N GLU A 189 -28.23 -46.14 -19.80
CA GLU A 189 -28.39 -47.57 -20.09
C GLU A 189 -28.25 -47.91 -21.59
N GLY A 190 -27.64 -49.05 -21.86
CA GLY A 190 -27.56 -49.73 -23.16
C GLY A 190 -26.87 -51.09 -23.02
N GLU A 191 -27.69 -52.13 -23.13
CA GLU A 191 -27.52 -53.60 -23.04
C GLU A 191 -26.18 -54.30 -23.40
N GLU A 192 -25.93 -55.36 -22.59
CA GLU A 192 -25.36 -56.70 -22.88
C GLU A 192 -23.88 -56.98 -23.25
N GLU A 193 -23.48 -58.16 -22.73
CA GLU A 193 -22.32 -59.05 -22.97
C GLU A 193 -20.97 -58.81 -22.27
N VAL A 194 -20.65 -59.79 -21.41
CA VAL A 194 -19.33 -60.09 -20.84
C VAL A 194 -18.48 -60.81 -21.89
N ARG A 195 -17.30 -60.26 -22.22
CA ARG A 195 -16.12 -61.03 -22.67
C ARG A 195 -14.82 -60.39 -22.17
N ASP A 196 -14.01 -61.21 -21.51
CA ASP A 196 -12.62 -60.95 -21.10
C ASP A 196 -11.74 -60.43 -22.25
N VAL A 197 -10.81 -59.52 -21.94
CA VAL A 197 -9.34 -59.67 -22.13
C VAL A 197 -8.60 -58.45 -21.51
N LYS A 198 -7.56 -58.78 -20.75
CA LYS A 198 -6.47 -57.96 -20.18
C LYS A 198 -6.13 -56.67 -20.95
N GLU A 199 -5.98 -55.57 -20.19
CA GLU A 199 -4.92 -54.58 -20.48
C GLU A 199 -4.37 -53.98 -19.17
N LYS A 200 -3.03 -53.85 -19.15
CA LYS A 200 -2.21 -53.33 -18.05
C LYS A 200 -2.54 -51.86 -17.82
N ASN A 201 -2.61 -51.44 -16.55
CA ASN A 201 -2.44 -50.03 -16.22
C ASN A 201 -1.37 -49.85 -15.14
N ASP A 202 -0.43 -48.99 -15.52
CA ASP A 202 0.72 -48.51 -14.77
C ASP A 202 0.32 -47.67 -13.55
N ALA A 203 1.19 -47.74 -12.55
CA ALA A 203 1.32 -46.93 -11.34
C ALA A 203 0.45 -45.65 -11.24
N GLU A 204 -0.65 -45.73 -10.49
CA GLU A 204 -1.28 -44.56 -9.88
C GLU A 204 -0.43 -44.05 -8.71
N SER A 205 -0.16 -42.74 -8.74
CA SER A 205 0.48 -42.00 -7.64
C SER A 205 -0.40 -42.03 -6.38
N PHE A 206 0.07 -42.69 -5.33
CA PHE A 206 -0.56 -42.72 -4.01
C PHE A 206 -0.80 -41.30 -3.46
N ARG A 207 -2.07 -40.92 -3.23
CA ARG A 207 -2.40 -39.80 -2.34
C ARG A 207 -2.50 -40.32 -0.90
N PRO A 208 -1.67 -39.85 0.06
CA PRO A 208 -1.77 -40.30 1.44
C PRO A 208 -3.06 -39.82 2.10
N SER A 209 -3.52 -40.57 3.10
CA SER A 209 -4.73 -40.24 3.87
C SER A 209 -4.56 -38.90 4.62
N PRO A 210 -5.65 -38.11 4.84
CA PRO A 210 -5.55 -36.79 5.46
C PRO A 210 -4.80 -36.77 6.80
N LEU A 211 -4.89 -37.85 7.59
CA LEU A 211 -4.22 -37.95 8.89
C LEU A 211 -2.71 -38.16 8.77
N GLN A 212 -2.21 -38.88 7.76
CA GLN A 212 -0.78 -39.09 7.51
C GLN A 212 -0.07 -37.80 7.07
N VAL A 213 -0.79 -36.86 6.47
CA VAL A 213 -0.26 -35.53 6.10
C VAL A 213 0.24 -34.76 7.33
N LEU A 214 -0.35 -34.98 8.51
CA LEU A 214 0.01 -34.26 9.74
C LEU A 214 1.35 -34.69 10.35
N ASP A 215 1.85 -35.88 10.02
CA ASP A 215 3.10 -36.40 10.57
C ASP A 215 4.33 -35.70 9.96
N HIS A 216 4.17 -35.15 8.76
CA HIS A 216 5.22 -34.43 8.02
C HIS A 216 5.03 -32.91 7.98
N VAL A 217 4.04 -32.37 8.71
CA VAL A 217 3.66 -30.95 8.66
C VAL A 217 4.02 -30.21 9.94
N LYS A 218 4.82 -29.15 9.81
CA LYS A 218 5.12 -28.20 10.89
C LYS A 218 4.37 -26.88 10.67
N ILE A 219 3.72 -26.36 11.71
CA ILE A 219 3.09 -25.02 11.65
C ILE A 219 4.16 -23.95 11.76
N ASN A 220 4.23 -23.06 10.78
CA ASN A 220 5.07 -21.88 10.88
C ASN A 220 4.37 -20.79 11.70
N VAL A 221 4.74 -20.74 12.98
CA VAL A 221 4.59 -19.55 13.79
C VAL A 221 5.88 -18.73 13.66
N HIS A 222 5.99 -17.96 12.57
CA HIS A 222 7.02 -16.91 12.52
C HIS A 222 6.86 -16.05 13.77
N PRO A 223 7.94 -15.84 14.53
CA PRO A 223 7.84 -15.05 15.74
C PRO A 223 7.66 -13.58 15.37
N ASP A 224 6.41 -13.14 15.24
CA ASP A 224 6.06 -11.74 14.99
C ASP A 224 6.23 -10.86 16.25
N THR A 225 6.53 -11.46 17.41
CA THR A 225 6.60 -10.81 18.72
C THR A 225 7.81 -11.27 19.54
N PRO A 226 8.31 -10.45 20.48
CA PRO A 226 9.40 -10.84 21.38
C PRO A 226 9.05 -12.08 22.23
N VAL A 227 7.77 -12.23 22.60
CA VAL A 227 7.27 -13.39 23.35
C VAL A 227 7.43 -14.69 22.57
N SER A 228 7.18 -14.68 21.25
CA SER A 228 7.37 -15.87 20.40
C SER A 228 8.84 -16.19 20.13
N THR A 229 9.72 -15.19 20.07
CA THR A 229 11.17 -15.41 19.93
C THR A 229 11.76 -16.00 21.20
N ILE A 230 11.41 -15.44 22.37
CA ILE A 230 11.87 -15.94 23.67
C ILE A 230 11.26 -17.32 23.94
N LYS A 231 9.98 -17.54 23.62
CA LYS A 231 9.32 -18.84 23.77
C LYS A 231 9.97 -19.92 22.89
N ASN A 232 10.35 -19.61 21.65
CA ASN A 232 11.04 -20.56 20.77
C ASN A 232 12.49 -20.85 21.23
N VAL A 233 13.17 -19.89 21.85
CA VAL A 233 14.51 -20.08 22.43
C VAL A 233 14.45 -20.85 23.75
N VAL A 234 13.39 -20.68 24.55
CA VAL A 234 13.21 -21.35 25.85
C VAL A 234 12.56 -22.74 25.73
N MET A 235 11.70 -22.98 24.73
CA MET A 235 10.99 -24.26 24.54
C MET A 235 11.71 -25.24 23.58
N SER A 236 13.01 -25.12 23.35
CA SER A 236 13.75 -26.06 22.48
C SER A 236 13.99 -27.45 23.11
N SER A 237 13.20 -27.87 24.10
CA SER A 237 13.27 -29.23 24.63
C SER A 237 11.86 -29.78 24.89
N LYS A 238 11.56 -30.92 24.24
CA LYS A 238 10.42 -31.85 24.47
C LYS A 238 9.02 -31.35 24.06
N THR A 239 8.08 -32.08 23.46
CA THR A 239 7.92 -33.40 22.79
C THR A 239 6.53 -33.32 22.11
N GLU A 240 6.32 -33.95 20.93
CA GLU A 240 5.06 -34.06 20.16
C GLU A 240 4.31 -32.76 19.74
N PRO A 241 3.86 -32.62 18.47
CA PRO A 241 3.07 -31.47 18.04
C PRO A 241 1.63 -31.60 18.56
N SER A 242 1.38 -31.19 19.81
CA SER A 242 0.02 -31.01 20.31
C SER A 242 -0.56 -29.74 19.70
N PHE A 243 -1.19 -29.86 18.52
CA PHE A 243 -1.86 -28.74 17.86
C PHE A 243 -2.95 -28.14 18.77
N ASN A 244 -2.95 -26.82 18.94
CA ASN A 244 -3.93 -26.12 19.78
C ASN A 244 -5.02 -25.41 18.93
N LYS A 245 -6.25 -25.30 19.45
CA LYS A 245 -7.36 -24.54 18.81
C LYS A 245 -6.97 -23.10 18.44
N VAL A 246 -6.04 -22.48 19.18
CA VAL A 246 -5.51 -21.13 18.89
C VAL A 246 -4.65 -21.13 17.61
N GLU A 247 -3.87 -22.17 17.38
CA GLU A 247 -3.01 -22.32 16.20
C GLU A 247 -3.84 -22.62 14.96
N LEU A 248 -4.87 -23.47 15.09
CA LEU A 248 -5.87 -23.70 14.03
C LEU A 248 -6.48 -22.38 13.56
N ARG A 249 -6.99 -21.55 14.49
CA ARG A 249 -7.56 -20.24 14.16
C ARG A 249 -6.57 -19.29 13.49
N LYS A 250 -5.27 -19.39 13.81
CA LYS A 250 -4.22 -18.58 13.17
C LYS A 250 -3.93 -19.09 11.75
N ALA A 251 -3.81 -20.41 11.57
CA ALA A 251 -3.60 -21.05 10.27
C ALA A 251 -4.77 -20.76 9.32
N GLU A 252 -6.01 -20.91 9.80
CA GLU A 252 -7.22 -20.59 9.06
C GLU A 252 -7.26 -19.12 8.61
N LYS A 253 -6.92 -18.18 9.49
CA LYS A 253 -6.83 -16.75 9.12
C LYS A 253 -5.76 -16.48 8.07
N LYS A 254 -4.59 -17.13 8.15
CA LYS A 254 -3.53 -17.00 7.15
C LYS A 254 -3.99 -17.57 5.81
N LEU A 255 -4.55 -18.77 5.81
CA LEU A 255 -5.00 -19.46 4.60
C LEU A 255 -6.16 -18.71 3.93
N ARG A 256 -7.14 -18.25 4.69
CA ARG A 256 -8.22 -17.38 4.18
C ARG A 256 -7.67 -16.16 3.44
N LYS A 257 -6.61 -15.54 3.98
CA LYS A 257 -5.96 -14.40 3.33
C LYS A 257 -5.21 -14.82 2.05
N ALA A 258 -4.51 -15.96 2.07
CA ALA A 258 -3.86 -16.53 0.90
C ALA A 258 -4.84 -16.78 -0.25
N PHE A 259 -6.00 -17.39 0.03
CA PHE A 259 -7.06 -17.58 -0.95
C PHE A 259 -7.57 -16.26 -1.56
N ILE A 260 -7.75 -15.21 -0.75
CA ILE A 260 -8.20 -13.89 -1.25
C ILE A 260 -7.17 -13.27 -2.19
N GLU A 261 -5.88 -13.31 -1.84
CA GLU A 261 -4.81 -12.79 -2.71
C GLU A 261 -4.68 -13.62 -3.99
N PHE A 262 -4.74 -14.96 -3.89
CA PHE A 262 -4.66 -15.85 -5.04
C PHE A 262 -5.84 -15.64 -6.00
N TYR A 263 -7.05 -15.44 -5.47
CA TYR A 263 -8.21 -15.06 -6.28
C TYR A 263 -8.01 -13.74 -7.04
N GLN A 264 -7.42 -12.73 -6.39
CA GLN A 264 -7.10 -11.46 -7.05
C GLN A 264 -6.06 -11.67 -8.16
N GLN A 265 -5.07 -12.54 -7.94
CA GLN A 265 -4.09 -12.92 -8.95
C GLN A 265 -4.73 -13.52 -10.21
N LEU A 266 -5.63 -14.48 -10.04
CA LEU A 266 -6.39 -15.06 -11.15
C LEU A 266 -7.19 -13.99 -11.91
N ARG A 267 -7.84 -13.06 -11.18
CA ARG A 267 -8.64 -12.00 -11.79
C ARG A 267 -7.79 -11.02 -12.61
N LEU A 268 -6.61 -10.65 -12.11
CA LEU A 268 -5.69 -9.80 -12.86
C LEU A 268 -5.19 -10.51 -14.12
N LEU A 269 -4.84 -11.80 -14.01
CA LEU A 269 -4.38 -12.61 -15.14
C LEU A 269 -5.45 -12.74 -16.23
N LYS A 270 -6.70 -13.01 -15.84
CA LYS A 270 -7.86 -12.99 -16.75
C LYS A 270 -8.03 -11.63 -17.42
N SER A 271 -7.95 -10.54 -16.65
CA SER A 271 -8.03 -9.19 -17.22
C SER A 271 -6.86 -8.89 -18.17
N TYR A 272 -5.68 -9.47 -17.94
CA TYR A 272 -4.53 -9.33 -18.82
C TYR A 272 -4.75 -10.04 -20.16
N SER A 273 -5.18 -11.31 -20.14
CA SER A 273 -5.52 -12.05 -21.37
C SER A 273 -6.60 -11.32 -22.17
N TYR A 274 -7.73 -11.01 -21.54
CA TYR A 274 -8.85 -10.32 -22.19
C TYR A 274 -8.44 -9.00 -22.86
N LEU A 275 -7.66 -8.16 -22.17
CA LEU A 275 -7.23 -6.87 -22.72
C LEU A 275 -6.29 -7.02 -23.92
N ASN A 276 -5.36 -7.98 -23.89
CA ASN A 276 -4.46 -8.23 -25.01
C ASN A 276 -5.20 -8.86 -26.20
N MET A 277 -6.07 -9.85 -25.97
CA MET A 277 -6.95 -10.41 -27.00
C MET A 277 -7.77 -9.32 -27.71
N LEU A 278 -8.38 -8.43 -26.91
CA LEU A 278 -9.14 -7.31 -27.44
C LEU A 278 -8.26 -6.34 -28.24
N ALA A 279 -7.03 -6.08 -27.80
CA ALA A 279 -6.10 -5.22 -28.51
C ALA A 279 -5.64 -5.85 -29.84
N PHE A 280 -5.42 -7.17 -29.90
CA PHE A 280 -5.03 -7.89 -31.12
C PHE A 280 -6.19 -7.87 -32.11
N SER A 281 -7.41 -8.16 -31.64
CA SER A 281 -8.62 -8.02 -32.46
C SER A 281 -8.79 -6.60 -33.00
N LYS A 282 -8.58 -5.57 -32.18
CA LYS A 282 -8.72 -4.18 -32.62
C LYS A 282 -7.64 -3.73 -33.59
N ILE A 283 -6.39 -4.17 -33.43
CA ILE A 283 -5.30 -3.79 -34.35
C ILE A 283 -5.45 -4.51 -35.69
N MET A 284 -5.84 -5.78 -35.68
CA MET A 284 -6.11 -6.54 -36.90
C MET A 284 -7.33 -6.04 -37.66
N LYS A 285 -8.44 -5.72 -36.97
CA LYS A 285 -9.58 -5.04 -37.63
C LYS A 285 -9.20 -3.69 -38.23
N LYS A 286 -8.24 -2.98 -37.62
CA LYS A 286 -7.72 -1.73 -38.17
C LYS A 286 -6.85 -1.98 -39.39
N TYR A 287 -6.00 -3.01 -39.37
CA TYR A 287 -5.22 -3.46 -40.53
C TYR A 287 -6.15 -3.79 -41.70
N ASP A 288 -7.12 -4.69 -41.52
CA ASP A 288 -8.06 -5.09 -42.57
C ASP A 288 -8.82 -3.89 -43.17
N LYS A 289 -9.22 -2.92 -42.33
CA LYS A 289 -9.88 -1.69 -42.80
C LYS A 289 -8.98 -0.79 -43.65
N ILE A 290 -7.66 -0.79 -43.39
CA ILE A 290 -6.68 0.02 -44.13
C ILE A 290 -6.25 -0.70 -45.40
N THR A 291 -6.02 -2.01 -45.30
CA THR A 291 -5.44 -2.79 -46.39
C THR A 291 -6.51 -3.35 -47.33
N SER A 292 -7.78 -3.39 -46.90
CA SER A 292 -8.88 -4.13 -47.53
C SER A 292 -8.54 -5.62 -47.71
N ARG A 293 -7.62 -6.14 -46.90
CA ARG A 293 -7.22 -7.56 -46.87
C ARG A 293 -7.92 -8.21 -45.69
N ASN A 294 -8.61 -9.33 -45.87
CA ASN A 294 -9.37 -10.02 -44.81
C ASN A 294 -8.46 -10.92 -43.94
N ALA A 295 -7.34 -10.37 -43.44
CA ALA A 295 -6.32 -11.14 -42.72
C ALA A 295 -6.64 -11.35 -41.23
N SER A 296 -7.53 -10.54 -40.64
CA SER A 296 -7.85 -10.61 -39.21
C SER A 296 -8.45 -11.95 -38.78
N LYS A 297 -9.25 -12.60 -39.63
CA LYS A 297 -9.91 -13.87 -39.31
C LYS A 297 -8.89 -14.98 -39.05
N THR A 298 -7.93 -15.15 -39.96
CA THR A 298 -6.90 -16.19 -39.85
C THR A 298 -5.95 -15.90 -38.68
N TYR A 299 -5.53 -14.65 -38.50
CA TYR A 299 -4.64 -14.30 -37.40
C TYR A 299 -5.30 -14.48 -36.02
N LEU A 300 -6.58 -14.14 -35.89
CA LEU A 300 -7.31 -14.34 -34.63
C LEU A 300 -7.52 -15.81 -34.29
N GLN A 301 -7.71 -16.69 -35.29
CA GLN A 301 -7.77 -18.13 -35.06
C GLN A 301 -6.45 -18.67 -34.49
N ILE A 302 -5.31 -18.20 -34.97
CA ILE A 302 -4.00 -18.56 -34.43
C ILE A 302 -3.89 -18.14 -32.96
N ILE A 303 -4.35 -16.94 -32.62
CA ILE A 303 -4.33 -16.47 -31.23
C ILE A 303 -5.29 -17.30 -30.36
N GLU A 304 -6.49 -17.62 -30.84
CA GLU A 304 -7.47 -18.44 -30.11
C GLU A 304 -6.96 -19.86 -29.82
N LEU A 305 -6.24 -20.47 -30.78
CA LEU A 305 -5.62 -21.79 -30.62
C LEU A 305 -4.35 -21.76 -29.73
N SER A 306 -3.77 -20.58 -29.51
CA SER A 306 -2.60 -20.44 -28.64
C SER A 306 -2.95 -20.57 -27.16
N SER A 307 -1.92 -20.77 -26.33
CA SER A 307 -2.00 -20.79 -24.86
C SER A 307 -2.74 -19.58 -24.26
N LEU A 308 -2.72 -18.41 -24.92
CA LEU A 308 -3.41 -17.20 -24.47
C LEU A 308 -4.94 -17.35 -24.54
N GLY A 309 -5.44 -18.06 -25.56
CA GLY A 309 -6.87 -18.34 -25.77
C GLY A 309 -7.33 -19.58 -25.00
N SER A 310 -6.61 -20.70 -25.14
CA SER A 310 -6.99 -21.98 -24.52
C SER A 310 -6.89 -21.97 -22.99
N SER A 311 -5.87 -21.31 -22.42
CA SER A 311 -5.71 -21.29 -20.96
C SER A 311 -6.71 -20.37 -20.25
N ASP A 312 -7.42 -19.45 -20.94
CA ASP A 312 -8.46 -18.64 -20.28
C ASP A 312 -9.61 -19.54 -19.79
N GLU A 313 -9.95 -20.61 -20.50
CA GLU A 313 -10.94 -21.58 -20.05
C GLU A 313 -10.48 -22.32 -18.79
N VAL A 314 -9.21 -22.73 -18.75
CA VAL A 314 -8.63 -23.44 -17.59
C VAL A 314 -8.57 -22.52 -16.37
N ILE A 315 -8.12 -21.27 -16.55
CA ILE A 315 -8.14 -20.25 -15.50
C ILE A 315 -9.56 -19.98 -15.01
N ASN A 316 -10.55 -19.93 -15.91
CA ASN A 316 -11.96 -19.77 -15.54
C ASN A 316 -12.48 -20.96 -14.71
N LYS A 317 -12.11 -22.19 -15.05
CA LYS A 317 -12.41 -23.39 -14.25
C LYS A 317 -11.75 -23.30 -12.87
N LEU A 318 -10.48 -22.89 -12.81
CA LEU A 318 -9.75 -22.70 -11.55
C LEU A 318 -10.39 -21.63 -10.65
N VAL A 319 -10.80 -20.49 -11.22
CA VAL A 319 -11.53 -19.43 -10.50
C VAL A 319 -12.82 -19.97 -9.88
N LYS A 320 -13.62 -20.74 -10.64
CA LYS A 320 -14.86 -21.35 -10.13
C LYS A 320 -14.59 -22.35 -9.01
N LYS A 321 -13.57 -23.21 -9.17
CA LYS A 321 -13.15 -24.17 -8.13
C LYS A 321 -12.72 -23.44 -6.85
N LEU A 322 -11.95 -22.36 -6.97
CA LEU A 322 -11.53 -21.54 -5.84
C LEU A 322 -12.71 -20.87 -5.15
N GLU A 323 -13.65 -20.27 -5.90
CA GLU A 323 -14.86 -19.68 -5.33
C GLU A 323 -15.66 -20.71 -4.53
N ALA A 324 -15.87 -21.91 -5.09
CA ALA A 324 -16.58 -22.99 -4.42
C ALA A 324 -15.87 -23.46 -3.14
N ALA A 325 -14.55 -23.70 -3.21
CA ALA A 325 -13.75 -24.10 -2.06
C ALA A 325 -13.75 -23.02 -0.96
N PHE A 326 -13.62 -21.74 -1.33
CA PHE A 326 -13.62 -20.65 -0.38
C PHE A 326 -14.98 -20.50 0.34
N ILE A 327 -16.07 -20.59 -0.40
CA ILE A 327 -17.43 -20.50 0.15
C ILE A 327 -17.69 -21.68 1.09
N LYS A 328 -17.28 -22.90 0.70
CA LYS A 328 -17.45 -24.13 1.51
C LYS A 328 -16.66 -24.07 2.82
N HIS A 329 -15.39 -23.63 2.80
CA HIS A 329 -14.50 -23.77 3.95
C HIS A 329 -14.36 -22.54 4.84
N PHE A 330 -14.72 -21.33 4.37
CA PHE A 330 -14.53 -20.07 5.09
C PHE A 330 -15.76 -19.16 5.19
N ALA A 331 -16.89 -19.51 4.54
CA ALA A 331 -18.12 -18.73 4.57
C ALA A 331 -19.36 -19.59 4.87
N ASP A 332 -19.17 -20.79 5.42
CA ASP A 332 -20.24 -21.69 5.85
C ASP A 332 -21.34 -21.93 4.79
N GLY A 333 -20.96 -21.91 3.50
CA GLY A 333 -21.89 -22.06 2.38
C GLY A 333 -22.60 -20.76 1.92
N ASP A 334 -22.48 -19.64 2.64
CA ASP A 334 -23.05 -18.36 2.20
C ASP A 334 -22.23 -17.74 1.05
N ARG A 335 -22.78 -17.88 -0.15
CA ARG A 335 -22.22 -17.30 -1.37
C ARG A 335 -22.11 -15.77 -1.32
N ARG A 336 -23.08 -15.05 -0.75
CA ARG A 336 -23.04 -13.58 -0.69
C ARG A 336 -21.91 -13.12 0.21
N GLU A 337 -21.76 -13.75 1.37
CA GLU A 337 -20.69 -13.44 2.30
C GLU A 337 -19.32 -13.80 1.72
N GLY A 338 -19.16 -15.02 1.19
CA GLY A 338 -17.90 -15.46 0.55
C GLY A 338 -17.46 -14.56 -0.59
N MET A 339 -18.39 -14.18 -1.47
CA MET A 339 -18.09 -13.27 -2.58
C MET A 339 -17.76 -11.84 -2.13
N LYS A 340 -18.30 -11.37 -1.00
CA LYS A 340 -17.94 -10.07 -0.40
C LYS A 340 -16.48 -10.06 0.08
N PHE A 341 -15.97 -11.20 0.56
CA PHE A 341 -14.55 -11.35 0.93
C PHE A 341 -13.62 -11.44 -0.28
N LEU A 342 -13.98 -12.22 -1.30
CA LEU A 342 -13.18 -12.39 -2.52
C LEU A 342 -13.19 -11.14 -3.42
N ARG A 343 -14.32 -10.44 -3.47
CA ARG A 343 -14.51 -9.20 -4.25
C ARG A 343 -14.96 -8.06 -3.32
N PRO A 344 -14.03 -7.45 -2.57
CA PRO A 344 -14.33 -6.23 -1.83
C PRO A 344 -14.76 -5.14 -2.81
N GLY A 345 -15.99 -4.63 -2.64
CA GLY A 345 -16.53 -3.60 -3.52
C GLY A 345 -15.72 -2.30 -3.46
N GLU A 346 -15.65 -1.59 -4.59
CA GLU A 346 -15.07 -0.24 -4.61
C GLU A 346 -15.90 0.70 -3.71
N LYS A 347 -15.22 1.51 -2.90
CA LYS A 347 -15.90 2.52 -2.08
C LYS A 347 -16.59 3.52 -2.99
N LYS A 348 -17.93 3.50 -2.99
CA LYS A 348 -18.72 4.57 -3.61
C LYS A 348 -18.42 5.89 -2.91
N GLU A 349 -18.16 6.92 -3.70
CA GLU A 349 -17.90 8.26 -3.21
C GLU A 349 -19.17 8.84 -2.57
N ARG A 350 -19.04 9.44 -1.39
CA ARG A 350 -20.17 10.02 -0.67
C ARG A 350 -20.24 11.53 -0.91
N HIS A 351 -21.35 12.01 -1.48
CA HIS A 351 -21.57 13.43 -1.73
C HIS A 351 -21.45 14.29 -0.46
N ARG A 352 -21.92 13.77 0.68
CA ARG A 352 -21.82 14.42 1.99
C ARG A 352 -20.38 14.76 2.37
N THR A 353 -19.42 13.87 2.09
CA THR A 353 -18.00 14.11 2.41
C THR A 353 -17.45 15.30 1.62
N THR A 354 -17.78 15.41 0.34
CA THR A 354 -17.33 16.52 -0.51
C THR A 354 -17.95 17.85 -0.07
N PHE A 355 -19.25 17.85 0.26
CA PHE A 355 -19.94 19.03 0.77
C PHE A 355 -19.34 19.51 2.10
N SER A 356 -19.20 18.61 3.09
CA SER A 356 -18.63 18.96 4.40
C SER A 356 -17.18 19.41 4.30
N LEU A 357 -16.39 18.84 3.38
CA LEU A 357 -15.03 19.29 3.12
C LEU A 357 -15.03 20.75 2.63
N GLY A 358 -15.87 21.07 1.65
CA GLY A 358 -16.00 22.45 1.14
C GLY A 358 -16.43 23.43 2.23
N LEU A 359 -17.42 23.05 3.04
CA LEU A 359 -17.90 23.85 4.18
C LEU A 359 -16.77 24.13 5.18
N PHE A 360 -16.09 23.10 5.70
CA PHE A 360 -15.03 23.28 6.70
C PHE A 360 -13.81 24.01 6.15
N ALA A 361 -13.45 23.80 4.88
CA ALA A 361 -12.40 24.56 4.24
C ALA A 361 -12.77 26.05 4.13
N GLY A 362 -14.00 26.36 3.70
CA GLY A 362 -14.54 27.72 3.66
C GLY A 362 -14.56 28.39 5.04
N CYS A 363 -15.04 27.68 6.06
CA CYS A 363 -15.02 28.15 7.46
C CYS A 363 -13.60 28.41 7.95
N SER A 364 -12.63 27.55 7.60
CA SER A 364 -11.22 27.76 7.99
C SER A 364 -10.66 29.05 7.38
N ILE A 365 -10.96 29.32 6.11
CA ILE A 365 -10.52 30.57 5.44
C ILE A 365 -11.16 31.79 6.11
N ALA A 366 -12.46 31.74 6.39
CA ALA A 366 -13.18 32.81 7.08
C ALA A 366 -12.63 33.08 8.49
N LEU A 367 -12.33 32.02 9.26
CA LEU A 367 -11.74 32.14 10.60
C LEU A 367 -10.31 32.70 10.55
N ILE A 368 -9.49 32.29 9.57
CA ILE A 368 -8.16 32.90 9.37
C ILE A 368 -8.30 34.40 9.11
N ALA A 369 -9.22 34.80 8.21
CA ALA A 369 -9.47 36.21 7.94
C ALA A 369 -9.93 36.96 9.20
N ALA A 370 -10.83 36.37 10.00
CA ALA A 370 -11.28 36.95 11.26
C ALA A 370 -10.14 37.11 12.29
N ILE A 371 -9.26 36.13 12.43
CA ILE A 371 -8.07 36.21 13.30
C ILE A 371 -7.13 37.31 12.82
N VAL A 372 -6.83 37.37 11.51
CA VAL A 372 -5.95 38.39 10.93
C VAL A 372 -6.53 39.79 11.18
N VAL A 373 -7.81 40.00 10.89
CA VAL A 373 -8.50 41.27 11.17
C VAL A 373 -8.45 41.61 12.66
N SER A 374 -8.67 40.63 13.55
CA SER A 374 -8.62 40.85 15.00
C SER A 374 -7.22 41.24 15.50
N ILE A 375 -6.17 40.63 14.95
CA ILE A 375 -4.77 40.97 15.26
C ILE A 375 -4.44 42.40 14.80
N TYR A 376 -4.77 42.75 13.56
CA TYR A 376 -4.46 44.07 12.99
C TYR A 376 -5.30 45.19 13.58
N ALA A 377 -6.62 44.99 13.73
CA ALA A 377 -7.52 46.04 14.22
C ALA A 377 -7.24 46.42 15.68
N ARG A 378 -6.54 45.57 16.44
CA ARG A 378 -6.35 45.72 17.88
C ARG A 378 -4.89 45.79 18.32
N ASN A 379 -3.92 45.85 17.39
CA ASN A 379 -2.47 45.93 17.65
C ASN A 379 -1.95 44.94 18.71
N LEU A 380 -2.52 43.73 18.75
CA LEU A 380 -2.29 42.71 19.79
C LEU A 380 -0.82 42.26 19.94
N LEU A 381 0.02 42.51 18.92
CA LEU A 381 1.43 42.12 18.88
C LEU A 381 2.39 43.23 19.34
N GLU A 382 1.92 44.46 19.55
CA GLU A 382 2.78 45.61 19.85
C GLU A 382 3.03 45.83 21.36
N HIS A 383 2.25 45.17 22.24
CA HIS A 383 2.37 45.32 23.70
C HIS A 383 3.22 44.19 24.34
N GLU A 384 3.70 44.39 25.58
CA GLU A 384 4.39 43.33 26.37
C GLU A 384 3.56 42.04 26.47
N ALA A 385 2.22 42.17 26.52
CA ALA A 385 1.28 41.05 26.46
C ALA A 385 1.45 40.19 25.19
N GLY A 386 1.75 40.80 24.04
CA GLY A 386 2.01 40.09 22.78
C GLY A 386 3.26 39.20 22.85
N GLN A 387 4.30 39.64 23.55
CA GLN A 387 5.50 38.82 23.79
C GLN A 387 5.20 37.62 24.70
N GLN A 388 4.38 37.82 25.73
CA GLN A 388 3.96 36.74 26.62
C GLN A 388 3.08 35.71 25.90
N TYR A 389 2.13 36.17 25.07
CA TYR A 389 1.31 35.30 24.21
C TYR A 389 2.17 34.47 23.25
N MET A 390 3.12 35.10 22.57
CA MET A 390 4.03 34.43 21.63
C MET A 390 4.96 33.41 22.31
N ARG A 391 5.23 33.57 23.61
CA ARG A 391 6.05 32.64 24.40
C ARG A 391 5.27 31.45 24.94
N ASN A 392 4.04 31.67 25.39
CA ASN A 392 3.29 30.68 26.17
C ASN A 392 2.14 30.05 25.39
N ILE A 393 1.38 30.84 24.63
CA ILE A 393 0.15 30.38 23.95
C ILE A 393 0.42 29.94 22.52
N PHE A 394 1.24 30.70 21.78
CA PHE A 394 1.56 30.38 20.38
C PHE A 394 2.13 28.96 20.19
N PRO A 395 3.05 28.44 21.02
CA PRO A 395 3.54 27.07 20.88
C PRO A 395 2.45 26.00 21.07
N LEU A 396 1.45 26.27 21.93
CA LEU A 396 0.34 25.35 22.19
C LEU A 396 -0.53 25.17 20.94
N TYR A 397 -0.91 26.27 20.27
CA TYR A 397 -1.71 26.19 19.05
C TYR A 397 -0.89 25.77 17.82
N SER A 398 0.43 26.05 17.80
CA SER A 398 1.33 25.62 16.73
C SER A 398 1.33 24.10 16.52
N LEU A 399 1.18 23.31 17.60
CA LEU A 399 1.04 21.85 17.51
C LEU A 399 -0.05 21.42 16.52
N PHE A 400 -1.24 22.02 16.64
CA PHE A 400 -2.37 21.70 15.76
C PHE A 400 -2.11 22.18 14.34
N GLY A 401 -1.46 23.34 14.17
CA GLY A 401 -0.99 23.82 12.87
C GLY A 401 -0.08 22.81 12.17
N TYR A 402 0.88 22.22 12.89
CA TYR A 402 1.76 21.18 12.35
C TYR A 402 0.99 19.91 11.96
N ILE A 403 0.06 19.46 12.81
CA ILE A 403 -0.77 18.28 12.53
C ILE A 403 -1.66 18.51 11.30
N VAL A 404 -2.34 19.66 11.23
CA VAL A 404 -3.19 20.05 10.09
C VAL A 404 -2.36 20.13 8.82
N LEU A 405 -1.23 20.84 8.83
CA LEU A 405 -0.36 20.96 7.66
C LEU A 405 0.13 19.60 7.16
N HIS A 406 0.53 18.71 8.08
CA HIS A 406 0.98 17.38 7.72
C HIS A 406 -0.15 16.52 7.12
N MET A 407 -1.37 16.62 7.67
CA MET A 407 -2.54 15.95 7.11
C MET A 407 -2.92 16.48 5.73
N VAL A 408 -2.83 17.80 5.49
CA VAL A 408 -3.03 18.40 4.17
C VAL A 408 -1.99 17.88 3.18
N MET A 409 -0.71 17.86 3.55
CA MET A 409 0.35 17.32 2.70
C MET A 409 0.12 15.85 2.36
N TYR A 410 -0.19 15.01 3.35
CA TYR A 410 -0.51 13.61 3.12
C TYR A 410 -1.78 13.43 2.25
N GLY A 411 -2.80 14.28 2.44
CA GLY A 411 -3.99 14.30 1.59
C GLY A 411 -3.68 14.64 0.13
N ALA A 412 -2.78 15.59 -0.10
CA ALA A 412 -2.29 15.95 -1.43
C ALA A 412 -1.50 14.80 -2.07
N ASP A 413 -0.63 14.14 -1.30
CA ASP A 413 0.09 12.95 -1.74
C ASP A 413 -0.89 11.85 -2.21
N VAL A 414 -1.90 11.52 -1.40
CA VAL A 414 -2.92 10.51 -1.76
C VAL A 414 -3.71 10.93 -3.00
N TYR A 415 -4.00 12.22 -3.17
CA TYR A 415 -4.65 12.73 -4.38
C TYR A 415 -3.78 12.50 -5.62
N PHE A 416 -2.50 12.87 -5.58
CA PHE A 416 -1.60 12.69 -6.71
C PHE A 416 -1.30 11.22 -6.99
N TRP A 417 -1.09 10.39 -5.96
CA TRP A 417 -0.93 8.94 -6.11
C TRP A 417 -2.15 8.31 -6.80
N ARG A 418 -3.38 8.70 -6.41
CA ARG A 418 -4.60 8.20 -7.07
C ARG A 418 -4.72 8.72 -8.49
N ARG A 419 -4.40 10.00 -8.74
CA ARG A 419 -4.47 10.61 -10.08
C ARG A 419 -3.50 9.97 -11.06
N LEU A 420 -2.28 9.67 -10.60
CA LEU A 420 -1.23 9.02 -11.38
C LEU A 420 -1.31 7.48 -11.35
N ARG A 421 -2.37 6.93 -10.76
CA ARG A 421 -2.67 5.49 -10.70
C ARG A 421 -1.60 4.65 -9.99
N MET A 422 -0.92 5.22 -9.01
CA MET A 422 -0.01 4.49 -8.15
C MET A 422 -0.77 3.57 -7.22
N ASN A 423 -0.32 2.32 -7.10
CA ASN A 423 -0.91 1.33 -6.21
C ASN A 423 -0.42 1.51 -4.76
N TYR A 424 -0.64 2.70 -4.18
CA TYR A 424 -0.24 2.99 -2.81
C TYR A 424 -0.89 2.06 -1.76
N PRO A 425 -2.14 1.55 -1.91
CA PRO A 425 -2.70 0.61 -0.94
C PRO A 425 -1.91 -0.71 -0.90
N PHE A 426 -1.37 -1.13 -2.04
CA PHE A 426 -0.49 -2.30 -2.11
C PHE A 426 0.86 -2.03 -1.43
N ILE A 427 1.50 -0.89 -1.71
CA ILE A 427 2.79 -0.50 -1.12
C ILE A 427 2.69 -0.38 0.41
N PHE A 428 1.64 0.26 0.90
CA PHE A 428 1.36 0.37 2.34
C PHE A 428 0.69 -0.87 2.93
N GLU A 429 0.48 -1.94 2.16
CA GLU A 429 -0.15 -3.18 2.62
C GLU A 429 -1.50 -2.99 3.35
N PHE A 430 -2.28 -2.00 2.92
CA PHE A 430 -3.60 -1.74 3.50
C PHE A 430 -4.54 -2.90 3.24
N ARG A 431 -5.42 -3.20 4.20
CA ARG A 431 -6.49 -4.17 3.97
C ARG A 431 -7.41 -3.63 2.87
N PRO A 432 -7.89 -4.49 1.95
CA PRO A 432 -8.82 -4.07 0.92
C PRO A 432 -10.01 -3.31 1.52
N GLY A 433 -10.28 -2.12 1.01
CA GLY A 433 -11.39 -1.29 1.48
C GLY A 433 -11.16 -0.54 2.80
N THR A 434 -9.98 -0.60 3.43
CA THR A 434 -9.70 0.20 4.65
C THR A 434 -8.88 1.46 4.40
N SER A 435 -8.36 1.67 3.19
CA SER A 435 -7.62 2.89 2.84
C SER A 435 -8.51 4.13 2.93
N LEU A 436 -7.97 5.20 3.53
CA LEU A 436 -8.56 6.53 3.48
C LEU A 436 -8.23 7.15 2.12
N GLY A 437 -9.23 7.68 1.44
CA GLY A 437 -9.03 8.51 0.27
C GLY A 437 -8.70 9.95 0.65
N PHE A 438 -8.20 10.71 -0.34
CA PHE A 438 -7.75 12.08 -0.13
C PHE A 438 -8.85 13.00 0.44
N ARG A 439 -10.12 12.83 0.02
CA ARG A 439 -11.23 13.66 0.53
C ARG A 439 -11.51 13.40 2.00
N GLU A 440 -11.41 12.15 2.46
CA GLU A 440 -11.61 11.82 3.87
C GLU A 440 -10.47 12.40 4.73
N VAL A 441 -9.23 12.34 4.24
CA VAL A 441 -8.07 12.97 4.91
C VAL A 441 -8.24 14.49 4.98
N PHE A 442 -8.58 15.14 3.86
CA PHE A 442 -8.82 16.59 3.85
C PHE A 442 -9.99 17.00 4.73
N LEU A 443 -11.06 16.20 4.82
CA LEU A 443 -12.19 16.49 5.70
C LEU A 443 -11.79 16.46 7.17
N LEU A 444 -10.99 15.47 7.59
CA LEU A 444 -10.46 15.40 8.96
C LEU A 444 -9.54 16.59 9.25
N SER A 445 -8.69 16.92 8.29
CA SER A 445 -7.77 18.05 8.40
C SER A 445 -8.48 19.39 8.49
N SER A 446 -9.48 19.65 7.64
CA SER A 446 -10.25 20.90 7.66
C SER A 446 -11.15 20.98 8.88
N GLY A 447 -11.73 19.86 9.34
CA GLY A 447 -12.47 19.82 10.60
C GLY A 447 -11.61 20.19 11.81
N LEU A 448 -10.40 19.62 11.91
CA LEU A 448 -9.45 19.99 12.97
C LEU A 448 -8.99 21.45 12.83
N SER A 449 -8.80 21.93 11.59
CA SER A 449 -8.47 23.33 11.32
C SER A 449 -9.54 24.28 11.83
N VAL A 450 -10.83 24.02 11.55
CA VAL A 450 -11.94 24.84 12.05
C VAL A 450 -11.96 24.85 13.57
N LEU A 451 -11.85 23.69 14.23
CA LEU A 451 -11.84 23.62 15.70
C LEU A 451 -10.68 24.40 16.30
N THR A 452 -9.49 24.28 15.70
CA THR A 452 -8.29 24.99 16.16
C THR A 452 -8.42 26.50 15.97
N LEU A 453 -8.84 26.95 14.79
CA LEU A 453 -8.97 28.37 14.47
C LEU A 453 -10.10 29.02 15.28
N ALA A 454 -11.22 28.32 15.47
CA ALA A 454 -12.30 28.78 16.34
C ALA A 454 -11.81 28.89 17.80
N ALA A 455 -11.01 27.93 18.27
CA ALA A 455 -10.40 28.00 19.59
C ALA A 455 -9.41 29.16 19.73
N ILE A 456 -8.59 29.44 18.71
CA ILE A 456 -7.70 30.61 18.71
C ILE A 456 -8.52 31.91 18.76
N LEU A 457 -9.55 32.02 17.92
CA LEU A 457 -10.39 33.21 17.87
C LEU A 457 -11.13 33.42 19.21
N ALA A 458 -11.69 32.37 19.79
CA ALA A 458 -12.32 32.41 21.11
C ALA A 458 -11.32 32.79 22.22
N HIS A 459 -10.08 32.27 22.16
CA HIS A 459 -9.03 32.66 23.11
C HIS A 459 -8.75 34.17 23.01
N LEU A 460 -8.53 34.67 21.80
CA LEU A 460 -8.26 36.10 21.56
C LEU A 460 -9.44 37.00 21.97
N ASP A 461 -10.67 36.54 21.82
CA ASP A 461 -11.87 37.29 22.21
C ASP A 461 -12.05 37.32 23.75
N MET A 462 -11.92 36.16 24.41
CA MET A 462 -12.01 36.03 25.88
C MET A 462 -10.82 36.66 26.63
N GLU A 463 -9.67 36.84 25.97
CA GLU A 463 -8.55 37.59 26.56
C GLU A 463 -8.82 39.11 26.55
N MET A 464 -9.76 39.57 25.72
CA MET A 464 -9.99 40.98 25.45
C MET A 464 -11.28 41.53 26.09
N ASP A 465 -12.24 40.70 26.44
CA ASP A 465 -13.50 41.14 27.04
C ASP A 465 -13.35 41.36 28.57
N PRO A 466 -13.49 42.61 29.07
CA PRO A 466 -13.34 42.92 30.49
C PRO A 466 -14.35 42.20 31.40
N GLU A 467 -15.51 41.76 30.88
CA GLU A 467 -16.44 40.93 31.66
C GLU A 467 -15.93 39.49 31.86
N THR A 468 -15.11 39.00 30.91
CA THR A 468 -14.55 37.64 30.93
C THR A 468 -13.21 37.53 31.63
N GLU A 469 -12.67 38.61 32.19
CA GLU A 469 -11.43 38.61 32.97
C GLU A 469 -11.49 37.63 34.15
N LYS A 470 -12.70 37.40 34.71
CA LYS A 470 -12.95 36.40 35.77
C LYS A 470 -12.79 34.95 35.28
N PHE A 471 -12.79 34.70 33.98
CA PHE A 471 -12.67 33.38 33.34
C PHE A 471 -11.29 33.10 32.73
N GLN A 472 -10.24 33.87 33.06
CA GLN A 472 -8.87 33.66 32.57
C GLN A 472 -8.40 32.20 32.65
N LEU A 473 -8.74 31.49 33.73
CA LEU A 473 -8.41 30.08 33.89
C LEU A 473 -9.07 29.20 32.81
N MET A 474 -10.32 29.47 32.44
CA MET A 474 -11.03 28.72 31.40
C MET A 474 -10.45 28.99 30.01
N THR A 475 -10.03 30.22 29.74
CA THR A 475 -9.35 30.61 28.49
C THR A 475 -8.03 29.85 28.32
N GLU A 476 -7.22 29.75 29.38
CA GLU A 476 -5.96 28.98 29.40
C GLU A 476 -6.16 27.47 29.24
N LEU A 477 -7.35 26.94 29.56
CA LEU A 477 -7.69 25.52 29.42
C LEU A 477 -8.15 25.14 28.01
N LEU A 478 -8.41 26.10 27.13
CA LEU A 478 -8.92 25.83 25.79
C LEU A 478 -7.95 24.99 24.91
N PRO A 479 -6.62 25.26 24.88
CA PRO A 479 -5.69 24.42 24.13
C PRO A 479 -5.62 22.97 24.64
N VAL A 480 -5.59 22.76 25.96
CA VAL A 480 -5.58 21.39 26.54
C VAL A 480 -6.91 20.67 26.33
N GLY A 481 -8.03 21.40 26.35
CA GLY A 481 -9.34 20.86 25.96
C GLY A 481 -9.32 20.30 24.54
N LEU A 482 -8.75 21.05 23.59
CA LEU A 482 -8.61 20.61 22.21
C LEU A 482 -7.68 19.39 22.07
N VAL A 483 -6.54 19.35 22.77
CA VAL A 483 -5.65 18.16 22.78
C VAL A 483 -6.39 16.95 23.34
N THR A 484 -7.14 17.13 24.43
CA THR A 484 -7.93 16.08 25.08
C THR A 484 -8.96 15.50 24.12
N VAL A 485 -9.69 16.34 23.38
CA VAL A 485 -10.65 15.89 22.34
C VAL A 485 -9.94 15.09 21.25
N VAL A 486 -8.79 15.54 20.76
CA VAL A 486 -8.02 14.81 19.74
C VAL A 486 -7.54 13.45 20.25
N LEU A 487 -7.05 13.37 21.49
CA LEU A 487 -6.62 12.11 22.11
C LEU A 487 -7.79 11.16 22.33
N LEU A 488 -8.91 11.64 22.88
CA LEU A 488 -10.12 10.85 23.09
C LEU A 488 -10.61 10.28 21.77
N ILE A 489 -10.66 11.07 20.69
CA ILE A 489 -11.00 10.59 19.36
C ILE A 489 -9.98 9.57 18.88
N THR A 490 -8.68 9.82 19.04
CA THR A 490 -7.64 8.92 18.50
C THR A 490 -7.72 7.53 19.11
N PHE A 491 -7.88 7.43 20.44
CA PHE A 491 -7.92 6.18 21.19
C PHE A 491 -9.33 5.60 21.38
N CYS A 492 -10.36 6.26 20.87
CA CYS A 492 -11.74 5.82 21.00
C CYS A 492 -11.94 4.39 20.40
N PRO A 493 -12.48 3.43 21.18
CA PRO A 493 -12.72 2.07 20.70
C PRO A 493 -13.96 1.96 19.81
N PHE A 494 -14.87 2.93 19.88
CA PHE A 494 -16.12 2.94 19.11
C PHE A 494 -15.89 3.26 17.63
N ASN A 495 -16.86 2.90 16.78
CA ASN A 495 -16.84 3.11 15.32
C ASN A 495 -17.05 4.59 14.91
N ILE A 496 -16.36 5.50 15.59
CA ILE A 496 -16.32 6.94 15.32
C ILE A 496 -15.10 7.22 14.45
N LEU A 497 -15.21 8.17 13.50
CA LEU A 497 -14.09 8.72 12.70
C LEU A 497 -13.05 7.68 12.23
N TYR A 498 -13.44 6.81 11.29
CA TYR A 498 -12.53 5.88 10.60
C TYR A 498 -11.69 4.98 11.51
N ARG A 499 -12.34 4.29 12.46
CA ARG A 499 -11.74 3.35 13.43
C ARG A 499 -10.58 2.51 12.87
N SER A 500 -10.77 1.81 11.76
CA SER A 500 -9.75 0.92 11.18
C SER A 500 -8.43 1.64 10.89
N SER A 501 -8.49 2.89 10.44
CA SER A 501 -7.31 3.71 10.14
C SER A 501 -6.64 4.23 11.41
N ARG A 502 -7.42 4.63 12.42
CA ARG A 502 -6.87 5.04 13.73
C ARG A 502 -6.12 3.91 14.41
N PHE A 503 -6.70 2.71 14.48
CA PHE A 503 -6.05 1.55 15.07
C PHE A 503 -4.85 1.06 14.25
N LEU A 504 -4.87 1.24 12.93
CA LEU A 504 -3.69 1.01 12.10
C LEU A 504 -2.56 1.98 12.45
N PHE A 505 -2.87 3.27 12.59
CA PHE A 505 -1.91 4.29 13.01
C PHE A 505 -1.33 3.98 14.40
N ILE A 506 -2.17 3.70 15.40
CA ILE A 506 -1.73 3.34 16.76
C ILE A 506 -0.81 2.10 16.73
N ARG A 507 -1.20 1.05 16.00
CA ARG A 507 -0.38 -0.15 15.87
C ARG A 507 0.95 0.11 15.18
N ALA A 508 0.97 0.94 14.13
CA ALA A 508 2.20 1.32 13.45
C ALA A 508 3.10 2.14 14.39
N THR A 509 2.57 3.13 15.10
CA THR A 509 3.29 3.93 16.09
C THR A 509 3.88 3.04 17.19
N TRP A 510 3.11 2.08 17.71
CA TRP A 510 3.59 1.12 18.71
C TRP A 510 4.75 0.27 18.18
N ARG A 511 4.63 -0.29 16.96
CA ARG A 511 5.72 -1.05 16.33
C ARG A 511 6.95 -0.20 16.05
N CYS A 512 6.77 1.09 15.74
CA CYS A 512 7.89 2.02 15.59
C CYS A 512 8.63 2.26 16.91
N ILE A 513 7.91 2.48 18.02
CA ILE A 513 8.51 2.67 19.34
C ILE A 513 9.23 1.40 19.79
N CYS A 514 8.60 0.25 19.58
CA CYS A 514 9.17 -1.06 19.91
C CYS A 514 9.96 -1.68 18.76
N ALA A 515 10.54 -0.87 17.85
CA ALA A 515 11.18 -1.32 16.62
C ALA A 515 12.17 -2.51 16.77
N PRO A 516 13.00 -2.62 17.82
CA PRO A 516 13.88 -3.78 17.99
C PRO A 516 13.13 -5.12 18.13
N LEU A 517 11.86 -5.08 18.55
CA LEU A 517 11.07 -6.24 18.96
C LEU A 517 10.13 -6.75 17.88
N TYR A 518 9.92 -5.99 16.80
CA TYR A 518 8.97 -6.33 15.74
C TYR A 518 9.64 -6.28 14.37
N LYS A 519 9.17 -7.12 13.44
CA LYS A 519 9.57 -7.04 12.04
C LYS A 519 9.15 -5.69 11.46
N VAL A 520 10.10 -4.99 10.83
CA VAL A 520 9.89 -3.65 10.28
C VAL A 520 9.20 -3.75 8.92
N THR A 521 7.97 -3.26 8.82
CA THR A 521 7.21 -3.20 7.55
C THR A 521 7.35 -1.84 6.87
N PHE A 522 6.91 -1.73 5.60
CA PHE A 522 6.97 -0.47 4.85
C PHE A 522 6.28 0.69 5.58
N ILE A 523 5.11 0.44 6.18
CA ILE A 523 4.38 1.45 6.95
C ILE A 523 5.22 1.94 8.14
N ASP A 524 5.92 1.05 8.84
CA ASP A 524 6.64 1.38 10.07
C ASP A 524 7.84 2.28 9.76
N PHE A 525 8.64 1.90 8.75
CA PHE A 525 9.71 2.76 8.23
C PHE A 525 9.19 3.83 7.26
N PHE A 526 7.89 4.06 7.08
CA PHE A 526 7.42 5.29 6.44
C PHE A 526 7.00 6.29 7.51
N LEU A 527 6.25 5.81 8.51
CA LEU A 527 5.78 6.58 9.66
C LEU A 527 6.94 7.17 10.47
N ALA A 528 7.99 6.39 10.75
CA ALA A 528 9.11 6.90 11.53
C ALA A 528 9.89 8.04 10.84
N ASP A 529 9.67 8.33 9.55
CA ASP A 529 10.40 9.32 8.74
C ASP A 529 9.57 10.60 8.78
N GLN A 530 8.25 10.44 8.81
CA GLN A 530 7.35 11.50 9.23
C GLN A 530 7.73 11.98 10.63
N LEU A 531 7.98 11.06 11.58
CA LEU A 531 8.39 11.44 12.95
C LEU A 531 9.70 12.24 13.00
N THR A 532 10.71 11.93 12.16
CA THR A 532 11.95 12.72 12.11
C THR A 532 11.74 14.16 11.66
N SER A 533 10.66 14.43 10.92
CA SER A 533 10.27 15.77 10.47
C SER A 533 9.30 16.45 11.43
N GLN A 534 8.95 15.80 12.55
CA GLN A 534 7.95 16.26 13.54
C GLN A 534 8.57 16.57 14.92
N ILE A 535 9.88 16.83 14.97
CA ILE A 535 10.59 17.14 16.23
C ILE A 535 9.97 18.32 16.95
N GLN A 536 9.55 19.36 16.21
CA GLN A 536 8.93 20.54 16.82
C GLN A 536 7.53 20.27 17.37
N ALA A 537 6.76 19.36 16.74
CA ALA A 537 5.49 18.91 17.30
C ALA A 537 5.71 18.12 18.59
N LEU A 538 6.72 17.25 18.65
CA LEU A 538 7.08 16.52 19.88
C LEU A 538 7.54 17.46 21.00
N ARG A 539 8.32 18.50 20.68
CA ARG A 539 8.69 19.55 21.64
C ARG A 539 7.49 20.37 22.11
N SER A 540 6.51 20.60 21.24
CA SER A 540 5.27 21.27 21.62
C SER A 540 4.46 20.39 22.58
N LEU A 541 4.41 19.06 22.36
CA LEU A 541 3.81 18.11 23.30
C LEU A 541 4.52 18.06 24.65
N GLN A 542 5.86 18.14 24.66
CA GLN A 542 6.63 18.30 25.89
C GLN A 542 6.25 19.60 26.62
N PHE A 543 6.12 20.71 25.88
CA PHE A 543 5.72 22.00 26.46
C PHE A 543 4.30 21.91 27.03
N TYR A 544 3.34 21.27 26.35
CA TYR A 544 2.01 20.97 26.90
C TYR A 544 2.10 20.22 28.23
N ALA A 545 2.86 19.12 28.27
CA ALA A 545 3.01 18.33 29.47
C ALA A 545 3.58 19.18 30.62
N CYS A 546 4.63 19.95 30.37
CA CYS A 546 5.23 20.81 31.39
C CYS A 546 4.27 21.91 31.86
N TYR A 547 3.71 22.69 30.93
CA TYR A 547 2.93 23.90 31.21
C TYR A 547 1.66 23.61 32.04
N TYR A 548 0.99 22.49 31.75
CA TYR A 548 -0.23 22.10 32.45
C TYR A 548 0.01 21.24 33.70
N ILE A 549 0.99 20.33 33.70
CA ILE A 549 1.26 19.48 34.88
C ILE A 549 1.87 20.29 36.02
N TRP A 550 2.78 21.21 35.70
CA TRP A 550 3.47 22.01 36.73
C TRP A 550 2.68 23.23 37.19
N GLY A 551 1.56 23.55 36.52
CA GLY A 551 0.67 24.63 36.90
C GLY A 551 1.09 26.02 36.39
N ASP A 552 2.12 26.11 35.54
CA ASP A 552 2.61 27.35 34.92
C ASP A 552 1.49 28.12 34.19
N PHE A 553 0.49 27.40 33.65
CA PHE A 553 -0.69 27.99 33.03
C PHE A 553 -1.51 28.93 33.94
N ARG A 554 -1.47 28.73 35.26
CA ARG A 554 -2.22 29.59 36.20
C ARG A 554 -1.62 30.99 36.32
N ARG A 555 -0.32 31.12 36.04
CA ARG A 555 0.43 32.39 36.15
C ARG A 555 0.84 32.93 34.77
N ARG A 556 0.48 32.22 33.70
CA ARG A 556 0.92 32.50 32.32
C ARG A 556 2.43 32.79 32.28
N SER A 557 3.21 32.02 33.04
CA SER A 557 4.68 32.11 33.06
C SER A 557 5.28 30.83 32.51
N ASN A 558 6.55 30.88 32.12
CA ASN A 558 7.30 29.70 31.64
C ASN A 558 8.55 29.46 32.47
N ASP A 559 8.49 29.80 33.76
CA ASP A 559 9.63 29.77 34.67
C ASP A 559 10.18 28.34 34.81
N THR A 560 9.29 27.34 34.82
CA THR A 560 9.67 25.92 34.96
C THR A 560 9.77 25.21 33.61
N CYS A 561 9.03 25.69 32.61
CA CYS A 561 9.00 25.16 31.25
C CYS A 561 9.92 25.90 30.25
N GLY A 562 10.87 26.67 30.78
CA GLY A 562 11.89 27.39 30.02
C GLY A 562 13.18 26.59 29.86
N LEU A 563 13.96 26.92 28.83
CA LEU A 563 15.29 26.33 28.61
C LEU A 563 16.31 26.69 29.70
N ASN A 564 15.97 27.62 30.60
CA ASN A 564 16.78 27.98 31.76
C ASN A 564 16.73 26.89 32.85
N HIS A 565 15.63 26.13 32.93
CA HIS A 565 15.49 25.05 33.89
C HIS A 565 16.21 23.79 33.41
N SER A 566 17.14 23.27 34.23
CA SER A 566 18.05 22.17 33.86
C SER A 566 17.31 20.90 33.42
N THR A 567 16.26 20.51 34.15
CA THR A 567 15.44 19.34 33.84
C THR A 567 14.70 19.49 32.51
N TYR A 568 14.05 20.64 32.29
CA TYR A 568 13.30 20.88 31.04
C TYR A 568 14.23 20.89 29.83
N ARG A 569 15.40 21.53 29.97
CA ARG A 569 16.46 21.54 28.94
C ARG A 569 16.94 20.14 28.59
N PHE A 570 17.18 19.29 29.59
CA PHE A 570 17.57 17.89 29.35
C PHE A 570 16.49 17.13 28.59
N VAL A 571 15.24 17.18 29.04
CA VAL A 571 14.11 16.51 28.35
C VAL A 571 13.94 17.06 26.93
N HIS A 572 14.13 18.37 26.72
CA HIS A 572 14.03 19.02 25.41
C HIS A 572 15.07 18.51 24.39
N ILE A 573 16.25 18.12 24.88
CA ILE A 573 17.28 17.46 24.06
C ILE A 573 16.87 16.02 23.76
N VAL A 574 16.47 15.27 24.78
CA VAL A 574 16.05 13.86 24.64
C VAL A 574 14.91 13.72 23.63
N VAL A 575 13.88 14.58 23.70
CA VAL A 575 12.74 14.57 22.78
C VAL A 575 13.16 14.75 21.32
N ALA A 576 14.21 15.52 21.04
CA ALA A 576 14.74 15.68 19.68
C ALA A 576 15.54 14.47 19.18
N ILE A 577 16.13 13.69 20.09
CA ILE A 577 16.88 12.46 19.78
C ILE A 577 15.95 11.30 19.41
N ILE A 578 14.80 11.19 20.09
CA ILE A 578 13.89 10.03 20.00
C ILE A 578 13.58 9.63 18.54
N PRO A 579 13.13 10.51 17.63
CA PRO A 579 12.75 10.08 16.28
C PRO A 579 13.90 9.44 15.49
N PHE A 580 15.10 10.00 15.60
CA PHE A 580 16.29 9.49 14.92
C PHE A 580 16.79 8.19 15.55
N TRP A 581 16.66 8.06 16.87
CA TRP A 581 16.99 6.83 17.59
C TRP A 581 16.09 5.67 17.17
N LEU A 582 14.77 5.89 17.10
CA LEU A 582 13.82 4.89 16.61
C LEU A 582 14.18 4.43 15.18
N ARG A 583 14.58 5.36 14.32
CA ARG A 583 15.03 5.04 12.97
C ARG A 583 16.31 4.25 12.89
N PHE A 584 17.29 4.64 13.68
CA PHE A 584 18.54 3.91 13.79
C PHE A 584 18.29 2.45 14.20
N LEU A 585 17.46 2.24 15.22
CA LEU A 585 17.08 0.90 15.70
C LEU A 585 16.32 0.07 14.65
N GLN A 586 15.38 0.69 13.91
CA GLN A 586 14.70 0.01 12.80
C GLN A 586 15.68 -0.46 11.71
N CYS A 587 16.63 0.40 11.34
CA CYS A 587 17.62 0.05 10.32
C CYS A 587 18.53 -1.08 10.81
N LEU A 588 18.98 -1.02 12.07
CA LEU A 588 19.80 -2.06 12.67
C LEU A 588 19.06 -3.42 12.73
N ARG A 589 17.77 -3.42 13.09
CA ARG A 589 16.95 -4.64 13.06
C ARG A 589 16.90 -5.27 11.67
N ARG A 590 16.74 -4.45 10.63
CA ARG A 590 16.73 -4.92 9.23
C ARG A 590 18.10 -5.43 8.76
N VAL A 591 19.20 -4.86 9.26
CA VAL A 591 20.54 -5.41 8.98
C VAL A 591 20.67 -6.83 9.55
N PHE A 592 20.21 -7.06 10.77
CA PHE A 592 20.25 -8.39 11.38
C PHE A 592 19.31 -9.39 10.70
N GLU A 593 18.11 -8.98 10.31
CA GLU A 593 17.12 -9.86 9.66
C GLU A 593 17.39 -10.11 8.17
N GLU A 594 17.68 -9.06 7.41
CA GLU A 594 17.78 -9.11 5.94
C GLU A 594 19.23 -9.27 5.45
N ARG A 595 20.23 -9.15 6.35
CA ARG A 595 21.68 -9.14 6.03
C ARG A 595 22.05 -8.17 4.89
N SER A 596 21.30 -7.09 4.74
CA SER A 596 21.45 -6.13 3.65
C SER A 596 22.41 -4.99 4.01
N THR A 597 23.47 -4.82 3.21
CA THR A 597 24.46 -3.74 3.37
C THR A 597 23.84 -2.35 3.22
N MET A 598 22.83 -2.20 2.35
CA MET A 598 22.12 -0.93 2.14
C MET A 598 21.41 -0.45 3.41
N GLN A 599 20.88 -1.37 4.23
CA GLN A 599 20.26 -1.00 5.51
C GLN A 599 21.30 -0.55 6.53
N GLY A 600 22.52 -1.08 6.47
CA GLY A 600 23.65 -0.64 7.30
C GLY A 600 24.06 0.80 6.99
N LEU A 601 24.11 1.17 5.72
CA LEU A 601 24.33 2.56 5.30
C LEU A 601 23.20 3.49 5.78
N ASN A 602 21.95 3.02 5.74
CA ASN A 602 20.83 3.79 6.27
C ASN A 602 20.94 4.01 7.79
N ALA A 603 21.38 2.99 8.53
CA ALA A 603 21.65 3.11 9.96
C ALA A 603 22.74 4.16 10.22
N LEU A 604 23.83 4.15 9.44
CA LEU A 604 24.91 5.12 9.56
C LEU A 604 24.44 6.55 9.31
N LYS A 605 23.51 6.76 8.36
CA LYS A 605 22.88 8.07 8.12
C LYS A 605 22.19 8.60 9.37
N TYR A 606 21.31 7.81 9.99
CA TYR A 606 20.61 8.25 11.20
C TYR A 606 21.56 8.38 12.40
N PHE A 607 22.58 7.52 12.50
CA PHE A 607 23.64 7.66 13.50
C PHE A 607 24.42 8.97 13.35
N SER A 608 24.77 9.36 12.13
CA SER A 608 25.43 10.65 11.87
C SER A 608 24.57 11.83 12.34
N THR A 609 23.24 11.74 12.18
CA THR A 609 22.30 12.75 12.66
C THR A 609 22.26 12.82 14.20
N LEU A 610 22.31 11.68 14.87
CA LEU A 610 22.41 11.61 16.33
C LEU A 610 23.69 12.28 16.83
N VAL A 611 24.83 11.98 16.19
CA VAL A 611 26.11 12.60 16.54
C VAL A 611 26.06 14.12 16.33
N ALA A 612 25.52 14.60 15.21
CA ALA A 612 25.37 16.03 14.96
C ALA A 612 24.50 16.72 16.02
N LEU A 613 23.41 16.08 16.43
CA LEU A 613 22.53 16.61 17.48
C LEU A 613 23.23 16.66 18.84
N VAL A 614 24.00 15.62 19.21
CA VAL A 614 24.79 15.61 20.44
C VAL A 614 25.87 16.70 20.40
N MET A 615 26.63 16.81 19.32
CA MET A 615 27.67 17.84 19.18
C MET A 615 27.10 19.26 19.26
N ARG A 616 25.92 19.49 18.67
CA ARG A 616 25.19 20.75 18.83
C ARG A 616 24.85 21.02 20.30
N THR A 617 24.38 20.02 21.03
CA THR A 617 24.00 20.23 22.44
C THR A 617 25.21 20.51 23.32
N LEU A 618 26.34 19.87 23.05
CA LEU A 618 27.60 20.16 23.74
C LEU A 618 28.08 21.58 23.44
N TYR A 619 27.95 22.05 22.20
CA TYR A 619 28.21 23.45 21.85
C TYR A 619 27.30 24.44 22.61
N ASP A 620 25.99 24.18 22.67
CA ASP A 620 25.06 25.05 23.39
C ASP A 620 25.40 25.14 24.89
N ILE A 621 25.76 24.00 25.51
CA ILE A 621 26.19 23.93 26.92
C ILE A 621 27.52 24.67 27.13
N ALA A 622 28.52 24.42 26.29
CA ALA A 622 29.81 25.08 26.36
C ALA A 622 29.67 26.60 26.23
N ARG A 623 28.84 27.06 25.29
CA ARG A 623 28.56 28.49 25.06
C ARG A 623 27.94 29.14 26.29
N GLN A 624 26.98 28.46 26.92
CA GLN A 624 26.30 28.97 28.11
C GLN A 624 27.23 29.04 29.32
N ASN A 625 28.09 28.03 29.49
CA ASN A 625 29.07 27.97 30.58
C ASN A 625 30.32 28.83 30.36
N ARG A 626 30.41 29.55 29.22
CA ARG A 626 31.59 30.33 28.80
C ARG A 626 32.89 29.51 28.82
N ASP A 627 32.81 28.24 28.39
CA ASP A 627 33.92 27.31 28.35
C ASP A 627 35.02 27.80 27.37
N PRO A 628 36.32 27.78 27.74
CA PRO A 628 37.41 28.11 26.82
C PRO A 628 37.40 27.27 25.52
N ALA A 629 36.85 26.05 25.55
CA ALA A 629 36.75 25.16 24.40
C ALA A 629 35.53 25.42 23.48
N VAL A 630 34.75 26.49 23.67
CA VAL A 630 33.55 26.80 22.86
C VAL A 630 33.83 26.79 21.35
N SER A 631 34.98 27.33 20.93
CA SER A 631 35.39 27.36 19.52
C SER A 631 35.55 25.95 18.93
N PHE A 632 36.12 25.01 19.71
CA PHE A 632 36.26 23.61 19.32
C PHE A 632 34.88 22.96 19.14
N TRP A 633 34.00 23.10 20.12
CA TRP A 633 32.64 22.55 20.05
C TRP A 633 31.83 23.11 18.88
N ARG A 634 32.00 24.40 18.56
CA ARG A 634 31.37 25.04 17.40
C ARG A 634 31.83 24.42 16.08
N ILE A 635 33.14 24.18 15.92
CA ILE A 635 33.71 23.55 14.72
C ILE A 635 33.18 22.12 14.60
N MET A 636 33.20 21.34 15.69
CA MET A 636 32.68 19.97 15.71
C MET A 636 31.19 19.89 15.36
N ALA A 637 30.35 20.75 15.95
CA ALA A 637 28.93 20.82 15.67
C ALA A 637 28.65 21.20 14.20
N THR A 638 29.41 22.15 13.66
CA THR A 638 29.26 22.59 12.26
C THR A 638 29.68 21.49 11.29
N ALA A 639 30.83 20.85 11.53
CA ALA A 639 31.36 19.77 10.68
C ALA A 639 30.42 18.56 10.66
N THR A 640 30.00 18.07 11.83
CA THR A 640 29.09 16.92 11.94
C THR A 640 27.71 17.20 11.35
N SER A 641 27.19 18.42 11.50
CA SER A 641 25.94 18.84 10.86
C SER A 641 26.07 18.94 9.34
N GLY A 642 27.22 19.43 8.83
CA GLY A 642 27.53 19.45 7.40
C GLY A 642 27.57 18.05 6.79
N ILE A 643 28.29 17.11 7.43
CA ILE A 643 28.37 15.70 7.01
C ILE A 643 26.97 15.08 6.96
N THR A 644 26.18 15.25 8.02
CA THR A 644 24.81 14.73 8.11
C THR A 644 23.91 15.30 7.02
N THR A 645 24.05 16.60 6.74
CA THR A 645 23.27 17.31 5.71
C THR A 645 23.59 16.77 4.32
N ILE A 646 24.88 16.60 3.99
CA ILE A 646 25.31 16.04 2.71
C ILE A 646 24.83 14.60 2.57
N TYR A 647 25.03 13.77 3.60
CA TYR A 647 24.64 12.36 3.57
C TYR A 647 23.11 12.22 3.42
N SER A 648 22.33 12.95 4.21
CA SER A 648 20.86 12.89 4.14
C SER A 648 20.30 13.46 2.83
N THR A 649 20.98 14.45 2.23
CA THR A 649 20.60 14.99 0.92
C THR A 649 20.88 13.99 -0.20
N TYR A 650 22.06 13.36 -0.16
CA TYR A 650 22.40 12.27 -1.07
C TYR A 650 21.39 11.13 -0.96
N TRP A 651 21.06 10.72 0.27
CA TRP A 651 20.11 9.64 0.53
C TRP A 651 18.74 9.91 -0.08
N ASP A 652 18.17 11.09 0.18
CA ASP A 652 16.85 11.45 -0.35
C ASP A 652 16.82 11.42 -1.89
N ILE A 653 17.80 12.03 -2.54
CA ILE A 653 17.79 12.18 -4.01
C ILE A 653 18.17 10.87 -4.71
N VAL A 654 19.21 10.18 -4.23
CA VAL A 654 19.81 9.04 -4.94
C VAL A 654 19.18 7.72 -4.53
N VAL A 655 18.97 7.50 -3.23
CA VAL A 655 18.49 6.21 -2.72
C VAL A 655 16.96 6.18 -2.67
N ASP A 656 16.36 7.15 -1.97
CA ASP A 656 14.91 7.15 -1.74
C ASP A 656 14.15 7.50 -3.01
N TRP A 657 14.60 8.52 -3.74
CA TRP A 657 14.01 8.87 -5.02
C TRP A 657 14.64 8.07 -6.16
N GLY A 658 15.84 7.50 -6.07
CA GLY A 658 16.40 6.75 -7.19
C GLY A 658 16.84 7.63 -8.38
N LEU A 659 17.06 8.93 -8.18
CA LEU A 659 17.52 9.88 -9.20
C LEU A 659 19.06 9.92 -9.28
N LEU A 660 19.60 10.80 -10.13
CA LEU A 660 21.03 11.00 -10.40
C LEU A 660 21.77 9.73 -10.91
N ARG A 661 21.04 8.79 -11.52
CA ARG A 661 21.65 7.63 -12.18
C ARG A 661 22.42 8.10 -13.42
N LYS A 662 23.72 7.76 -13.49
CA LYS A 662 24.58 8.12 -14.64
C LYS A 662 24.22 7.30 -15.90
N ASN A 663 23.79 6.06 -15.73
CA ASN A 663 23.59 5.09 -16.83
C ASN A 663 22.14 5.01 -17.36
N SER A 664 21.33 6.05 -17.18
CA SER A 664 19.95 6.10 -17.67
C SER A 664 19.82 6.84 -19.00
N LYS A 665 18.78 6.53 -19.78
CA LYS A 665 18.41 7.21 -21.04
C LYS A 665 18.13 8.70 -20.83
N ASN A 666 17.60 9.06 -19.67
CA ASN A 666 17.45 10.45 -19.24
C ASN A 666 18.61 10.80 -18.32
N ARG A 667 19.57 11.64 -18.76
CA ARG A 667 20.72 12.03 -17.92
C ARG A 667 20.25 12.53 -16.55
N TRP A 668 20.77 11.93 -15.48
CA TRP A 668 20.49 12.22 -14.07
C TRP A 668 19.06 11.93 -13.57
N LEU A 669 18.18 11.37 -14.40
CA LEU A 669 16.83 10.96 -14.04
C LEU A 669 16.64 9.46 -14.28
N ARG A 670 15.54 8.89 -13.79
CA ARG A 670 15.17 7.50 -14.09
C ARG A 670 14.67 7.36 -15.54
N ASP A 671 14.70 6.15 -16.06
CA ASP A 671 14.18 5.83 -17.40
C ASP A 671 12.66 5.93 -17.47
N LYS A 672 11.98 5.51 -16.40
CA LYS A 672 10.54 5.62 -16.22
C LYS A 672 10.24 6.74 -15.22
N LEU A 673 9.37 7.66 -15.63
CA LEU A 673 8.91 8.81 -14.85
C LEU A 673 7.38 8.85 -14.93
N LEU A 674 6.69 8.99 -13.79
CA LEU A 674 5.23 9.12 -13.80
C LEU A 674 4.81 10.50 -14.32
N ILE A 675 5.57 11.54 -13.97
CA ILE A 675 5.33 12.90 -14.42
C ILE A 675 6.08 13.12 -15.73
N SER A 676 5.35 13.45 -16.79
CA SER A 676 5.95 13.65 -18.12
C SER A 676 6.90 14.85 -18.17
N ASN A 677 6.65 15.89 -17.34
CA ASN A 677 7.49 17.07 -17.27
C ASN A 677 8.73 16.84 -16.39
N LYS A 678 9.90 16.74 -17.03
CA LYS A 678 11.20 16.54 -16.36
C LYS A 678 11.60 17.69 -15.43
N ALA A 679 11.13 18.91 -15.70
CA ALA A 679 11.44 20.08 -14.88
C ALA A 679 10.97 19.91 -13.43
N VAL A 680 9.87 19.18 -13.20
CA VAL A 680 9.35 18.93 -11.85
C VAL A 680 10.37 18.19 -10.98
N TYR A 681 11.10 17.23 -11.55
CA TYR A 681 12.14 16.49 -10.82
C TYR A 681 13.36 17.37 -10.52
N ALA A 682 13.77 18.22 -11.48
CA ALA A 682 14.87 19.15 -11.27
C ALA A 682 14.53 20.18 -10.17
N VAL A 683 13.32 20.77 -10.22
CA VAL A 683 12.83 21.69 -9.18
C VAL A 683 12.75 20.98 -7.83
N ALA A 684 12.24 19.75 -7.77
CA ALA A 684 12.17 19.00 -6.51
C ALA A 684 13.57 18.74 -5.91
N ILE A 685 14.57 18.44 -6.73
CA ILE A 685 15.97 18.30 -6.28
C ILE A 685 16.45 19.61 -5.66
N VAL A 686 16.32 20.73 -6.36
CA VAL A 686 16.77 22.05 -5.88
C VAL A 686 16.05 22.43 -4.59
N VAL A 687 14.72 22.30 -4.56
CA VAL A 687 13.90 22.61 -3.38
C VAL A 687 14.28 21.72 -2.19
N ASN A 688 14.53 20.41 -2.39
CA ASN A 688 14.95 19.54 -1.30
C ASN A 688 16.32 19.93 -0.74
N ILE A 689 17.27 20.32 -1.58
CA ILE A 689 18.58 20.82 -1.14
C ILE A 689 18.40 22.10 -0.30
N LEU A 690 17.66 23.08 -0.82
CA LEU A 690 17.42 24.35 -0.12
C LEU A 690 16.73 24.14 1.23
N LEU A 691 15.64 23.37 1.26
CA LEU A 691 14.89 23.08 2.49
C LEU A 691 15.72 22.25 3.48
N ARG A 692 16.67 21.43 3.02
CA ARG A 692 17.59 20.75 3.94
C ARG A 692 18.57 21.72 4.59
N LEU A 693 19.03 22.75 3.87
CA LEU A 693 19.88 23.79 4.45
C LEU A 693 19.11 24.62 5.49
N VAL A 694 17.79 24.72 5.40
CA VAL A 694 16.96 25.39 6.43
C VAL A 694 17.08 24.66 7.78
N TRP A 695 17.27 23.34 7.81
CA TRP A 695 17.55 22.63 9.08
C TRP A 695 18.84 23.11 9.75
N MET A 696 19.84 23.55 8.96
CA MET A 696 21.07 24.14 9.49
C MET A 696 20.84 25.49 10.17
N GLN A 697 19.71 26.17 9.93
CA GLN A 697 19.34 27.35 10.70
C GLN A 697 19.20 27.03 12.19
N LEU A 698 18.74 25.82 12.52
CA LEU A 698 18.70 25.37 13.90
C LEU A 698 20.11 25.38 14.50
N VAL A 699 21.14 25.03 13.72
CA VAL A 699 22.56 24.93 14.12
C VAL A 699 23.27 26.28 14.14
N LEU A 700 23.00 27.14 13.15
CA LEU A 700 23.76 28.37 12.85
C LEU A 700 23.20 29.63 13.53
N ASP A 701 22.07 29.53 14.25
CA ASP A 701 21.52 30.60 15.09
C ASP A 701 21.24 31.92 14.30
N PHE A 702 20.76 31.80 13.05
CA PHE A 702 20.38 32.97 12.27
C PHE A 702 19.17 33.68 12.90
N ASN A 703 19.43 34.80 13.57
CA ASN A 703 18.41 35.69 14.10
C ASN A 703 17.98 36.67 13.00
N LEU A 704 16.73 36.54 12.53
CA LEU A 704 16.10 37.57 11.72
C LEU A 704 15.49 38.62 12.66
N PRO A 705 15.92 39.89 12.61
CA PRO A 705 15.54 40.89 13.60
C PRO A 705 14.06 41.25 13.59
N PHE A 706 13.32 40.89 12.53
CA PHE A 706 11.92 41.25 12.33
C PHE A 706 10.90 40.17 12.78
N LEU A 707 11.35 38.97 13.17
CA LEU A 707 10.43 37.88 13.53
C LEU A 707 10.72 37.31 14.92
N HIS A 708 9.68 37.14 15.74
CA HIS A 708 9.81 36.50 17.05
C HIS A 708 10.38 35.07 16.91
N ARG A 709 11.25 34.66 17.84
CA ARG A 709 11.95 33.36 17.82
C ARG A 709 11.00 32.17 17.65
N ASN A 710 9.88 32.15 18.35
CA ASN A 710 8.90 31.05 18.25
C ASN A 710 8.20 31.00 16.89
N ALA A 711 7.97 32.15 16.25
CA ALA A 711 7.44 32.21 14.89
C ALA A 711 8.46 31.66 13.89
N MET A 712 9.75 31.99 14.04
CA MET A 712 10.82 31.44 13.20
C MET A 712 10.89 29.92 13.30
N ILE A 713 10.86 29.39 14.54
CA ILE A 713 10.83 27.95 14.79
C ILE A 713 9.61 27.30 14.12
N ALA A 714 8.44 27.94 14.20
CA ALA A 714 7.23 27.43 13.55
C ALA A 714 7.33 27.43 12.02
N VAL A 715 7.90 28.49 11.41
CA VAL A 715 8.13 28.55 9.96
C VAL A 715 9.08 27.43 9.51
N VAL A 716 10.20 27.24 10.22
CA VAL A 716 11.16 26.17 9.93
C VAL A 716 10.50 24.79 10.04
N ALA A 717 9.66 24.57 11.07
CA ALA A 717 8.92 23.34 11.22
C ALA A 717 7.92 23.11 10.06
N CYS A 718 7.20 24.14 9.64
CA CYS A 718 6.31 24.07 8.48
C CYS A 718 7.07 23.72 7.18
N LEU A 719 8.24 24.33 6.96
CA LEU A 719 9.09 24.04 5.81
C LEU A 719 9.60 22.60 5.82
N GLU A 720 9.96 22.06 6.98
CA GLU A 720 10.37 20.65 7.11
C GLU A 720 9.20 19.68 6.84
N ILE A 721 7.98 20.04 7.25
CA ILE A 721 6.77 19.27 6.92
C ILE A 721 6.49 19.28 5.41
N LEU A 722 6.59 20.44 4.75
CA LEU A 722 6.43 20.56 3.30
C LEU A 722 7.48 19.74 2.55
N ARG A 723 8.76 19.83 2.97
CA ARG A 723 9.85 19.03 2.42
C ARG A 723 9.55 17.54 2.52
N ARG A 724 9.05 17.08 3.67
CA ARG A 724 8.68 15.68 3.88
C ARG A 724 7.51 15.24 2.99
N GLY A 725 6.52 16.10 2.77
CA GLY A 725 5.45 15.83 1.80
C GLY A 725 5.98 15.63 0.37
N ILE A 726 6.91 16.49 -0.07
CA ILE A 726 7.60 16.29 -1.37
C ILE A 726 8.33 14.95 -1.40
N TRP A 727 9.04 14.61 -0.33
CA TRP A 727 9.74 13.33 -0.21
C TRP A 727 8.78 12.13 -0.28
N ASN A 728 7.60 12.19 0.36
CA ASN A 728 6.60 11.12 0.34
C ASN A 728 6.22 10.77 -1.10
N PHE A 729 5.93 11.78 -1.93
CA PHE A 729 5.53 11.60 -3.30
C PHE A 729 6.58 10.81 -4.10
N PHE A 730 7.83 11.29 -4.13
CA PHE A 730 8.89 10.69 -4.92
C PHE A 730 9.40 9.36 -4.34
N ARG A 731 9.38 9.19 -3.02
CA ARG A 731 9.71 7.91 -2.38
C ARG A 731 8.73 6.83 -2.81
N LEU A 732 7.43 7.12 -2.78
CA LEU A 732 6.41 6.16 -3.18
C LEU A 732 6.44 5.89 -4.69
N GLU A 733 6.80 6.88 -5.50
CA GLU A 733 6.98 6.73 -6.94
C GLU A 733 8.13 5.76 -7.25
N ASN A 734 9.28 5.93 -6.59
CA ASN A 734 10.42 5.04 -6.74
C ASN A 734 10.07 3.61 -6.29
N GLU A 735 9.37 3.46 -5.17
CA GLU A 735 8.92 2.14 -4.69
C GLU A 735 7.91 1.48 -5.66
N HIS A 736 7.02 2.27 -6.25
CA HIS A 736 6.10 1.78 -7.28
C HIS A 736 6.88 1.24 -8.50
N PHE A 737 7.91 1.95 -8.96
CA PHE A 737 8.72 1.49 -10.08
C PHE A 737 9.52 0.24 -9.76
N ASN A 738 10.07 0.11 -8.55
CA ASN A 738 10.71 -1.13 -8.11
C ASN A 738 9.75 -2.32 -8.18
N ASN A 739 8.47 -2.12 -7.86
CA ASN A 739 7.44 -3.17 -8.02
C ASN A 739 7.10 -3.43 -9.49
N VAL A 740 7.04 -2.40 -10.34
CA VAL A 740 6.81 -2.55 -11.79
C VAL A 740 7.96 -3.28 -12.48
N GLU A 741 9.21 -2.96 -12.14
CA GLU A 741 10.39 -3.62 -12.70
C GLU A 741 10.43 -5.11 -12.35
N ASN A 742 9.97 -5.49 -11.16
CA ASN A 742 9.87 -6.88 -10.71
C ASN A 742 8.51 -7.54 -11.01
N TYR A 743 7.62 -6.89 -11.79
CA TYR A 743 6.25 -7.36 -12.09
C TYR A 743 5.43 -7.78 -10.85
N ARG A 744 5.70 -7.17 -9.69
CA ARG A 744 5.15 -7.53 -8.39
C ARG A 744 3.80 -6.84 -8.17
N ALA A 745 2.74 -7.48 -8.65
CA ALA A 745 1.36 -7.03 -8.44
C ALA A 745 0.68 -7.66 -7.21
N PHE A 746 1.33 -8.67 -6.57
CA PHE A 746 0.74 -9.47 -5.50
C PHE A 746 1.63 -9.57 -4.28
N LYS A 747 0.98 -9.79 -3.14
CA LYS A 747 1.65 -10.05 -1.88
C LYS A 747 1.83 -11.55 -1.71
N THR A 748 3.07 -12.00 -1.58
CA THR A 748 3.38 -13.35 -1.12
C THR A 748 2.95 -13.47 0.34
N ILE A 749 2.02 -14.37 0.63
CA ILE A 749 1.59 -14.66 1.99
C ILE A 749 2.37 -15.88 2.46
N PRO A 750 3.08 -15.82 3.59
CA PRO A 750 3.76 -16.99 4.12
C PRO A 750 2.73 -18.06 4.48
N MET A 751 2.95 -19.26 3.97
CA MET A 751 2.05 -20.39 4.17
C MET A 751 2.04 -20.83 5.65
N PRO A 752 0.90 -21.30 6.17
CA PRO A 752 0.78 -21.72 7.56
C PRO A 752 1.51 -23.03 7.89
N PHE A 753 1.66 -23.94 6.92
CA PHE A 753 2.25 -25.27 7.08
C PHE A 753 3.53 -25.41 6.24
N TYR A 754 4.52 -26.16 6.72
CA TYR A 754 5.74 -26.54 5.99
C TYR A 754 5.87 -28.05 6.00
N TYR A 755 6.29 -28.59 4.87
CA TYR A 755 6.59 -30.02 4.71
C TYR A 755 8.09 -30.24 4.96
N GLU A 756 8.47 -31.35 5.59
CA GLU A 756 9.87 -31.58 5.96
C GLU A 756 10.84 -31.68 4.78
N GLU A 757 10.33 -31.96 3.57
CA GLU A 757 11.10 -31.95 2.32
C GLU A 757 11.61 -30.55 1.91
N ASP A 758 11.04 -29.47 2.44
CA ASP A 758 11.44 -28.09 2.10
C ASP A 758 12.75 -27.63 2.80
N LYS A 759 13.35 -28.47 3.66
CA LYS A 759 14.58 -28.12 4.41
C LYS A 759 15.88 -28.51 3.73
N SER A 760 15.84 -29.21 2.60
CA SER A 760 17.03 -29.71 1.90
C SER A 760 17.52 -28.82 0.74
N LEU A 761 17.14 -27.53 0.69
CA LEU A 761 17.60 -26.56 -0.31
C LEU A 761 18.26 -25.33 0.31
#